data_AF-A0AAN6LGW7-F1
#
_entry.id   AF-A0AAN6LGW7-F1
#
_cell.length_a   1.000
_cell.length_b   1.000
_cell.length_c   1.000
_cell.angle_alpha   90.00
_cell.angle_beta   90.00
_cell.angle_gamma   90.00
#
_symmetry.space_group_name_H-M   'P 1'
#
loop_
_entity.id
_entity.type
_entity.pdbx_description
1 polymer ?
#
loop_
_entity_poly.entity_id
_entity_poly.type
_entity_poly.pdbx_seq_one_letter_code
_entity_poly.pdbx_strand_id
1 'polypeptide(L)'
;MSSLVEIDALEATVIIDNELDVMSPPAPGTVEVSGLFGHVAMRSPYHPQDRAEASRELHLEDVCCSAHGLSVLLTAIKGDERRSMLFDVGPTESSWEENAKRLGLDLSRVERIHLSHWHRDHSGGMLKAIQMIKEAKKAKEESNQELVVDLHPSRPDYRGFRMGPETVSLQADPSFEEIEAAGAKVEKHSSAHTVLDDMFLISGEIPRVTDYETGLKYAIRFNKATGEWHEDEAITDERLLACNIKGKGIVIFSGCSHAGIVNASRHAVELIGQDVPVHAIFGGYHLATSEKDQIDATAYNKEYAEALDAEDKLAHFRDQFIIPTKADLTRKNIITREGASSPPCTYLCGNSLGLQPKSTRKYIDRYLQTWAAKGVLGHYVTHEDELTPPFVDVDDMACRLMAPVVGALTSEVAVMDTLTTNLHLLMASFYRPTEERYKIIMEGKAFPSDHFAVESQITHHNLSPSTSMVLIEPTDPSHPLLTTSQILSVIDAHASSTALILLPAIQFYTGQYFDIPTITAHAHSKGIIIGWDCAHAVGNVELKLHEWDVDFAAWCNYKYMNGGPGVMAGLFVHERHGAVEVRGDGEKIYRPRLSGWWGSDKGTRFIMDNNFTPRPGAAGFQLSNPSVLDICAVVASLEIFTAATMPALREKSIQLTAYMEHLLLTSPYPPSAPSTSTSPAQTHAPTPRPFTIISPSPPSARGAQLSLLLAPELFDGVFARLQEEGVVVDERKPNVIRVAAAPLYNSFVDVWVFVRVFLGACGEVQRGVVGGGTVGREG
;
A
#
# COMPACT_ATOMS: atom_id res chain seq x y z
N MET A 1 -14.97 -23.74 27.05
CA MET A 1 -15.18 -22.61 27.98
C MET A 1 -14.17 -22.78 29.08
N SER A 2 -13.08 -22.01 29.04
CA SER A 2 -12.05 -22.09 30.08
C SER A 2 -12.62 -21.58 31.41
N SER A 3 -12.12 -22.12 32.53
CA SER A 3 -12.39 -21.58 33.87
C SER A 3 -11.62 -20.28 34.14
N LEU A 4 -10.92 -19.74 33.13
CA LEU A 4 -10.04 -18.58 33.23
C LEU A 4 -10.80 -17.38 33.79
N VAL A 5 -10.30 -16.82 34.89
CA VAL A 5 -10.90 -15.65 35.51
C VAL A 5 -10.28 -14.37 34.98
N GLU A 6 -11.06 -13.27 35.03
CA GLU A 6 -10.51 -11.94 34.78
C GLU A 6 -9.61 -11.51 35.95
N ILE A 7 -8.45 -10.95 35.60
CA ILE A 7 -7.49 -10.33 36.53
C ILE A 7 -7.58 -8.81 36.41
N ASP A 8 -7.29 -8.10 37.51
CA ASP A 8 -7.33 -6.63 37.55
C ASP A 8 -6.06 -6.02 36.94
N ALA A 9 -4.90 -6.69 37.10
CA ALA A 9 -3.63 -6.24 36.53
C ALA A 9 -2.67 -7.41 36.29
N LEU A 10 -1.73 -7.19 35.36
CA LEU A 10 -0.64 -8.09 35.04
C LEU A 10 0.69 -7.32 35.11
N GLU A 11 1.64 -7.83 35.87
CA GLU A 11 3.02 -7.37 35.88
C GLU A 11 3.90 -8.41 35.15
N ALA A 12 4.64 -7.97 34.14
CA ALA A 12 5.57 -8.81 33.39
C ALA A 12 6.99 -8.24 33.48
N THR A 13 7.90 -8.97 34.12
CA THR A 13 9.31 -8.58 34.23
C THR A 13 10.15 -9.49 33.35
N VAL A 14 10.77 -8.91 32.33
CA VAL A 14 11.64 -9.63 31.40
C VAL A 14 12.99 -9.87 32.07
N ILE A 15 13.34 -11.15 32.27
CA ILE A 15 14.62 -11.57 32.85
C ILE A 15 15.62 -11.83 31.72
N ILE A 16 15.15 -12.48 30.67
CA ILE A 16 15.91 -12.80 29.46
C ILE A 16 14.96 -12.51 28.29
N ASP A 17 15.46 -11.75 27.33
CA ASP A 17 14.77 -11.45 26.09
C ASP A 17 15.56 -12.02 24.92
N ASN A 18 14.84 -12.43 23.88
CA ASN A 18 15.44 -12.81 22.62
C ASN A 18 16.06 -11.58 21.94
N GLU A 19 16.96 -11.84 21.00
CA GLU A 19 17.87 -10.91 20.33
C GLU A 19 17.46 -9.42 20.17
N LEU A 20 18.47 -8.55 20.30
CA LEU A 20 18.45 -7.11 20.00
C LEU A 20 17.93 -6.80 18.58
N ASP A 21 17.10 -5.75 18.54
CA ASP A 21 16.51 -5.07 17.38
C ASP A 21 17.45 -4.99 16.16
N VAL A 22 17.10 -5.68 15.06
CA VAL A 22 17.76 -5.59 13.73
C VAL A 22 17.67 -4.17 13.14
N MET A 23 16.87 -3.29 13.74
CA MET A 23 16.79 -1.85 13.42
C MET A 23 17.82 -1.01 14.20
N SER A 24 18.59 -1.63 15.11
CA SER A 24 19.74 -0.97 15.73
C SER A 24 20.80 -0.69 14.67
N PRO A 25 21.43 0.50 14.67
CA PRO A 25 22.47 0.82 13.70
C PRO A 25 23.59 -0.23 13.73
N PRO A 26 24.26 -0.49 12.59
CA PRO A 26 25.33 -1.48 12.50
C PRO A 26 26.35 -1.26 13.62
N ALA A 27 26.81 -2.36 14.21
CA ALA A 27 27.75 -2.32 15.30
C ALA A 27 28.95 -1.42 14.94
N PRO A 28 29.40 -0.52 15.84
CA PRO A 28 30.58 0.31 15.59
C PRO A 28 31.75 -0.54 15.10
N GLY A 29 32.63 -0.01 14.26
CA GLY A 29 33.78 -0.75 13.69
C GLY A 29 34.80 -1.31 14.72
N THR A 30 34.54 -1.14 16.02
CA THR A 30 35.26 -1.72 17.15
C THR A 30 34.64 -3.02 17.69
N VAL A 31 33.47 -3.44 17.18
CA VAL A 31 32.78 -4.67 17.59
C VAL A 31 33.05 -5.77 16.58
N GLU A 32 33.71 -6.85 17.02
CA GLU A 32 33.88 -8.06 16.20
C GLU A 32 32.61 -8.91 16.25
N VAL A 33 31.96 -9.10 15.09
CA VAL A 33 30.79 -9.97 14.96
C VAL A 33 31.26 -11.40 14.67
N SER A 34 31.05 -12.32 15.62
CA SER A 34 31.45 -13.74 15.51
C SER A 34 30.63 -14.56 14.51
N GLY A 35 29.51 -14.01 14.02
CA GLY A 35 28.57 -14.63 13.07
C GLY A 35 27.18 -14.88 13.68
N LEU A 36 26.19 -15.17 12.85
CA LEU A 36 24.81 -15.55 13.25
C LEU A 36 24.79 -16.93 13.96
N PHE A 37 23.68 -17.27 14.63
CA PHE A 37 23.50 -18.55 15.36
C PHE A 37 23.99 -19.79 14.60
N GLY A 38 23.64 -19.92 13.30
CA GLY A 38 24.12 -21.03 12.46
C GLY A 38 25.65 -21.05 12.24
N HIS A 39 26.31 -19.90 12.24
CA HIS A 39 27.78 -19.83 12.16
C HIS A 39 28.43 -20.33 13.45
N VAL A 40 27.86 -20.00 14.60
CA VAL A 40 28.32 -20.50 15.91
C VAL A 40 28.15 -22.02 15.97
N ALA A 41 26.98 -22.53 15.58
CA ALA A 41 26.68 -23.95 15.48
C ALA A 41 27.70 -24.71 14.61
N MET A 42 28.00 -24.22 13.41
CA MET A 42 28.92 -24.87 12.48
C MET A 42 30.40 -24.79 12.89
N ARG A 43 30.75 -23.87 13.81
CA ARG A 43 32.10 -23.74 14.37
C ARG A 43 32.24 -24.37 15.75
N SER A 44 31.18 -24.98 16.27
CA SER A 44 31.22 -25.63 17.58
C SER A 44 32.36 -26.64 17.65
N PRO A 45 33.18 -26.62 18.72
CA PRO A 45 34.25 -27.57 18.95
C PRO A 45 33.75 -28.92 19.51
N TYR A 46 32.47 -29.03 19.86
CA TYR A 46 31.91 -30.22 20.50
C TYR A 46 31.40 -31.22 19.46
N HIS A 47 31.88 -32.46 19.56
CA HIS A 47 31.58 -33.56 18.63
C HIS A 47 31.00 -34.75 19.40
N PRO A 48 29.66 -34.89 19.48
CA PRO A 48 29.04 -35.94 20.25
C PRO A 48 29.32 -37.32 19.62
N GLN A 49 29.60 -38.33 20.45
CA GLN A 49 29.90 -39.70 19.99
C GLN A 49 28.73 -40.67 20.22
N ASP A 50 27.69 -40.21 20.91
CA ASP A 50 26.59 -41.03 21.43
C ASP A 50 25.25 -40.81 20.70
N ARG A 51 25.26 -40.04 19.60
CA ARG A 51 24.06 -39.50 18.92
C ARG A 51 24.07 -39.68 17.40
N ALA A 52 24.56 -40.84 16.95
CA ALA A 52 24.59 -41.26 15.55
C ALA A 52 25.18 -40.20 14.60
N GLU A 53 24.36 -39.62 13.71
CA GLU A 53 24.75 -38.70 12.64
C GLU A 53 25.08 -37.28 13.13
N ALA A 54 24.90 -36.98 14.42
CA ALA A 54 25.24 -35.67 14.97
C ALA A 54 26.75 -35.42 14.90
N SER A 55 27.16 -34.56 13.99
CA SER A 55 28.57 -34.22 13.80
C SER A 55 29.02 -33.11 14.75
N ARG A 56 28.09 -32.31 15.29
CA ARG A 56 28.36 -31.20 16.19
C ARG A 56 27.31 -31.09 17.29
N GLU A 57 27.69 -30.50 18.41
CA GLU A 57 26.76 -30.10 19.48
C GLU A 57 26.91 -28.60 19.76
N LEU A 58 25.82 -27.84 19.71
CA LEU A 58 25.82 -26.43 20.09
C LEU A 58 25.56 -26.30 21.60
N HIS A 59 26.50 -25.65 22.28
CA HIS A 59 26.36 -25.25 23.69
C HIS A 59 25.93 -23.79 23.74
N LEU A 60 24.84 -23.48 24.44
CA LEU A 60 24.33 -22.11 24.47
C LEU A 60 25.22 -21.15 25.28
N GLU A 61 26.10 -21.70 26.12
CA GLU A 61 27.16 -20.96 26.80
C GLU A 61 28.20 -20.35 25.83
N ASP A 62 28.32 -20.91 24.63
CA ASP A 62 29.24 -20.39 23.59
C ASP A 62 28.59 -19.28 22.74
N VAL A 63 27.29 -19.02 22.91
CA VAL A 63 26.57 -17.97 22.17
C VAL A 63 26.72 -16.64 22.91
N CYS A 64 27.70 -15.83 22.50
CA CYS A 64 28.12 -14.60 23.18
C CYS A 64 27.18 -13.37 23.01
N CYS A 65 26.03 -13.53 22.34
CA CYS A 65 25.04 -12.44 22.21
C CYS A 65 24.15 -12.40 23.47
N SER A 66 23.53 -11.25 23.79
CA SER A 66 22.50 -11.15 24.83
C SER A 66 21.57 -12.38 24.76
N ALA A 67 21.66 -13.23 25.78
CA ALA A 67 21.48 -14.67 25.65
C ALA A 67 20.20 -15.06 24.90
N HIS A 68 20.34 -15.64 23.69
CA HIS A 68 19.21 -16.13 22.89
C HIS A 68 18.35 -17.06 23.74
N GLY A 69 17.08 -16.74 23.91
CA GLY A 69 16.11 -17.42 24.76
C GLY A 69 15.09 -16.45 25.34
N LEU A 70 14.16 -16.97 26.13
CA LEU A 70 13.14 -16.15 26.80
C LEU A 70 13.02 -16.56 28.27
N SER A 71 12.85 -15.59 29.16
CA SER A 71 12.39 -15.82 30.52
C SER A 71 11.69 -14.58 31.06
N VAL A 72 10.42 -14.75 31.46
CA VAL A 72 9.59 -13.65 31.95
C VAL A 72 8.96 -14.04 33.29
N LEU A 73 9.13 -13.20 34.31
CA LEU A 73 8.39 -13.30 35.56
C LEU A 73 7.05 -12.61 35.41
N LEU A 74 5.98 -13.39 35.46
CA LEU A 74 4.60 -12.93 35.34
C LEU A 74 3.93 -12.93 36.71
N THR A 75 3.26 -11.84 37.05
CA THR A 75 2.45 -11.72 38.27
C THR A 75 1.06 -11.23 37.92
N ALA A 76 0.06 -12.09 38.11
CA ALA A 76 -1.34 -11.72 38.01
C ALA A 76 -1.86 -11.17 39.34
N ILE A 77 -2.72 -10.16 39.27
CA ILE A 77 -3.29 -9.48 40.44
C ILE A 77 -4.82 -9.49 40.30
N LYS A 78 -5.52 -9.98 41.32
CA LYS A 78 -6.98 -9.97 41.40
C LYS A 78 -7.44 -9.68 42.82
N GLY A 79 -8.05 -8.53 43.04
CA GLY A 79 -8.29 -8.00 44.38
C GLY A 79 -6.99 -7.86 45.15
N ASP A 80 -6.91 -8.49 46.34
CA ASP A 80 -5.72 -8.50 47.19
C ASP A 80 -4.76 -9.68 46.89
N GLU A 81 -5.15 -10.60 46.01
CA GLU A 81 -4.36 -11.78 45.67
C GLU A 81 -3.35 -11.47 44.56
N ARG A 82 -2.13 -11.98 44.72
CA ARG A 82 -1.05 -11.89 43.73
C ARG A 82 -0.49 -13.28 43.51
N ARG A 83 -0.47 -13.74 42.26
CA ARG A 83 0.03 -15.06 41.88
C ARG A 83 1.14 -14.92 40.85
N SER A 84 2.28 -15.56 41.08
CA SER A 84 3.46 -15.37 40.24
C SER A 84 3.99 -16.68 39.64
N MET A 85 4.37 -16.62 38.36
CA MET A 85 5.04 -17.72 37.66
C MET A 85 6.13 -17.23 36.72
N LEU A 86 7.08 -18.11 36.41
CA LEU A 86 8.01 -17.92 35.31
C LEU A 86 7.43 -18.52 34.03
N PHE A 87 7.47 -17.76 32.94
CA PHE A 87 7.29 -18.23 31.58
C PHE A 87 8.68 -18.38 30.97
N ASP A 88 9.12 -19.63 30.81
CA ASP A 88 10.48 -20.03 30.43
C ASP A 88 11.60 -19.55 31.38
N VAL A 89 12.80 -20.11 31.21
CA VAL A 89 13.96 -19.92 32.10
C VAL A 89 15.25 -19.66 31.32
N GLY A 90 15.13 -19.31 30.04
CA GLY A 90 16.25 -18.92 29.18
C GLY A 90 17.30 -20.02 28.95
N PRO A 91 18.42 -19.66 28.31
CA PRO A 91 19.31 -20.62 27.67
C PRO A 91 20.37 -21.25 28.56
N THR A 92 20.76 -20.57 29.64
CA THR A 92 21.88 -20.99 30.49
C THR A 92 21.63 -20.62 31.94
N GLU A 93 22.12 -21.46 32.85
CA GLU A 93 22.03 -21.22 34.29
C GLU A 93 22.70 -19.91 34.71
N SER A 94 23.89 -19.62 34.18
CA SER A 94 24.66 -18.43 34.53
C SER A 94 23.97 -17.14 34.12
N SER A 95 23.45 -17.07 32.89
CA SER A 95 22.74 -15.88 32.40
C SER A 95 21.48 -15.60 33.21
N TRP A 96 20.71 -16.66 33.51
CA TRP A 96 19.51 -16.52 34.33
C TRP A 96 19.83 -16.07 35.77
N GLU A 97 20.81 -16.70 36.41
CA GLU A 97 21.25 -16.35 37.77
C GLU A 97 21.74 -14.89 37.87
N GLU A 98 22.59 -14.47 36.93
CA GLU A 98 23.10 -13.10 36.91
C GLU A 98 22.00 -12.06 36.70
N ASN A 99 21.10 -12.29 35.73
CA ASN A 99 20.02 -11.36 35.44
C ASN A 99 19.03 -11.28 36.60
N ALA A 100 18.63 -12.42 37.18
CA ALA A 100 17.73 -12.45 38.32
C ALA A 100 18.31 -11.69 39.54
N LYS A 101 19.61 -11.84 39.81
CA LYS A 101 20.30 -11.09 40.88
C LYS A 101 20.40 -9.60 40.58
N ARG A 102 20.74 -9.21 39.34
CA ARG A 102 20.88 -7.80 38.92
C ARG A 102 19.55 -7.05 38.95
N LEU A 103 18.46 -7.72 38.58
CA LEU A 103 17.10 -7.17 38.64
C LEU A 103 16.53 -7.13 40.07
N GLY A 104 17.16 -7.81 41.04
CA GLY A 104 16.70 -7.84 42.43
C GLY A 104 15.34 -8.54 42.58
N LEU A 105 15.09 -9.59 41.79
CA LEU A 105 13.79 -10.26 41.75
C LEU A 105 13.45 -10.92 43.09
N ASP A 106 12.19 -10.78 43.51
CA ASP A 106 11.67 -11.51 44.66
C ASP A 106 11.23 -12.92 44.29
N LEU A 107 12.21 -13.82 44.13
CA LEU A 107 11.98 -15.20 43.70
C LEU A 107 11.13 -16.04 44.68
N SER A 108 11.00 -15.61 45.94
CA SER A 108 10.19 -16.31 46.94
C SER A 108 8.71 -16.41 46.53
N ARG A 109 8.22 -15.45 45.73
CA ARG A 109 6.83 -15.38 45.27
C ARG A 109 6.52 -16.31 44.11
N VAL A 110 7.53 -16.89 43.45
CA VAL A 110 7.30 -17.76 42.30
C VAL A 110 6.67 -19.07 42.77
N GLU A 111 5.48 -19.36 42.27
CA GLU A 111 4.71 -20.57 42.62
C GLU A 111 4.82 -21.64 41.53
N ARG A 112 4.99 -21.22 40.27
CA ARG A 112 5.07 -22.11 39.11
C ARG A 112 6.13 -21.67 38.11
N ILE A 113 6.73 -22.63 37.41
CA ILE A 113 7.49 -22.41 36.17
C ILE A 113 6.72 -23.12 35.07
N HIS A 114 6.38 -22.42 33.99
CA HIS A 114 5.84 -23.03 32.79
C HIS A 114 6.90 -22.97 31.69
N LEU A 115 7.17 -24.13 31.08
CA LEU A 115 8.01 -24.21 29.89
C LEU A 115 7.11 -24.22 28.65
N SER A 116 7.30 -23.24 27.76
CA SER A 116 6.54 -23.10 26.51
C SER A 116 6.72 -24.32 25.60
N HIS A 117 7.96 -24.78 25.43
CA HIS A 117 8.31 -26.01 24.71
C HIS A 117 9.71 -26.49 25.11
N TRP A 118 10.02 -27.75 24.79
CA TRP A 118 11.34 -28.31 25.03
C TRP A 118 12.35 -27.80 24.03
N HIS A 119 13.01 -26.70 24.33
CA HIS A 119 14.14 -26.24 23.53
C HIS A 119 15.14 -25.58 24.48
N ARG A 120 16.43 -25.82 24.24
CA ARG A 120 17.47 -25.52 25.22
C ARG A 120 17.55 -24.04 25.60
N ASP A 121 17.19 -23.15 24.67
CA ASP A 121 17.16 -21.70 24.87
C ASP A 121 16.00 -21.22 25.76
N HIS A 122 15.01 -22.07 26.02
CA HIS A 122 13.92 -21.82 26.97
C HIS A 122 14.08 -22.59 28.28
N SER A 123 14.83 -23.71 28.28
CA SER A 123 14.92 -24.66 29.39
C SER A 123 16.26 -24.65 30.14
N GLY A 124 17.33 -24.11 29.55
CA GLY A 124 18.69 -24.27 30.03
C GLY A 124 18.97 -23.68 31.42
N GLY A 125 18.22 -22.65 31.83
CA GLY A 125 18.29 -22.08 33.19
C GLY A 125 17.48 -22.81 34.27
N MET A 126 16.73 -23.86 33.94
CA MET A 126 15.71 -24.48 34.80
C MET A 126 16.21 -24.90 36.18
N LEU A 127 17.30 -25.67 36.23
CA LEU A 127 17.79 -26.26 37.48
C LEU A 127 18.28 -25.16 38.44
N LYS A 128 18.96 -24.14 37.90
CA LYS A 128 19.39 -22.97 38.66
C LYS A 128 18.22 -22.13 39.17
N ALA A 129 17.21 -21.91 38.32
CA ALA A 129 16.00 -21.19 38.71
C ALA A 129 15.29 -21.87 39.89
N ILE A 130 15.11 -23.20 39.83
CA ILE A 130 14.51 -23.99 40.91
C ILE A 130 15.32 -23.84 42.20
N GLN A 131 16.64 -24.01 42.14
CA GLN A 131 17.53 -23.88 43.30
C GLN A 131 17.38 -22.50 43.97
N MET A 132 17.47 -21.41 43.19
CA MET A 132 17.39 -20.05 43.70
C MET A 132 16.00 -19.71 44.26
N ILE A 133 14.92 -20.18 43.64
CA ILE A 133 13.54 -20.00 44.15
C ILE A 133 13.39 -20.71 45.50
N LYS A 134 13.88 -21.95 45.62
CA LYS A 134 13.82 -22.69 46.89
C LYS A 134 14.62 -22.04 47.99
N GLU A 135 15.82 -21.55 47.68
CA GLU A 135 16.65 -20.80 48.63
C GLU A 135 15.93 -19.52 49.08
N ALA A 136 15.31 -18.78 48.17
CA ALA A 136 14.55 -17.57 48.48
C ALA A 136 13.31 -17.87 49.35
N LYS A 137 12.52 -18.92 49.03
CA LYS A 137 11.38 -19.36 49.85
C LYS A 137 11.81 -19.79 51.23
N LYS A 138 12.93 -20.52 51.35
CA LYS A 138 13.50 -20.93 52.64
C LYS A 138 13.95 -19.72 53.47
N ALA A 139 14.57 -18.72 52.85
CA ALA A 139 15.03 -17.50 53.52
C ALA A 139 13.87 -16.64 54.08
N LYS A 140 12.66 -16.74 53.51
CA LYS A 140 11.45 -16.04 53.98
C LYS A 140 10.52 -16.86 54.87
N GLU A 141 10.96 -18.04 55.32
CA GLU A 141 10.12 -18.99 56.08
C GLU A 141 8.87 -19.49 55.33
N GLU A 142 8.79 -19.29 54.01
CA GLU A 142 7.72 -19.76 53.12
C GLU A 142 7.97 -21.21 52.64
N SER A 143 8.79 -21.97 53.37
CA SER A 143 9.33 -23.28 52.95
C SER A 143 8.30 -24.38 52.69
N ASN A 144 7.04 -24.18 53.08
CA ASN A 144 5.93 -25.12 52.88
C ASN A 144 5.20 -24.94 51.53
N GLN A 145 5.51 -23.88 50.76
CA GLN A 145 4.94 -23.71 49.42
C GLN A 145 5.77 -24.48 48.39
N GLU A 146 5.18 -25.52 47.82
CA GLU A 146 5.78 -26.35 46.77
C GLU A 146 5.90 -25.56 45.47
N LEU A 147 7.08 -25.57 44.84
CA LEU A 147 7.30 -25.01 43.50
C LEU A 147 6.90 -26.07 42.46
N VAL A 148 5.98 -25.73 41.58
CA VAL A 148 5.56 -26.62 40.48
C VAL A 148 6.25 -26.23 39.17
N VAL A 149 6.73 -27.22 38.41
CA VAL A 149 7.23 -27.03 37.05
C VAL A 149 6.27 -27.74 36.09
N ASP A 150 5.57 -26.95 35.27
CA ASP A 150 4.57 -27.40 34.31
C ASP A 150 5.18 -27.63 32.93
N LEU A 151 5.14 -28.87 32.47
CA LEU A 151 5.87 -29.35 31.30
C LEU A 151 4.97 -30.12 30.35
N HIS A 152 5.30 -30.08 29.06
CA HIS A 152 4.72 -31.01 28.10
C HIS A 152 5.34 -32.42 28.30
N PRO A 153 4.57 -33.52 28.26
CA PRO A 153 5.10 -34.87 28.49
C PRO A 153 6.07 -35.36 27.40
N SER A 154 5.99 -34.84 26.18
CA SER A 154 6.79 -35.27 25.02
C SER A 154 8.21 -34.68 24.99
N ARG A 155 8.97 -34.84 26.07
CA ARG A 155 10.36 -34.38 26.17
C ARG A 155 11.25 -35.11 25.14
N PRO A 156 12.00 -34.41 24.28
CA PRO A 156 13.00 -35.02 23.40
C PRO A 156 14.22 -35.49 24.20
N ASP A 157 14.90 -36.54 23.74
CA ASP A 157 16.21 -36.90 24.32
C ASP A 157 17.23 -35.80 24.02
N TYR A 158 17.23 -35.35 22.77
CA TYR A 158 17.93 -34.17 22.28
C TYR A 158 17.13 -33.57 21.12
N ARG A 159 17.19 -32.26 20.98
CA ARG A 159 16.78 -31.55 19.75
C ARG A 159 17.98 -31.10 18.96
N GLY A 160 17.75 -30.78 17.70
CA GLY A 160 18.77 -30.31 16.79
C GLY A 160 18.16 -29.77 15.52
N PHE A 161 19.02 -29.38 14.59
CA PHE A 161 18.64 -28.92 13.27
C PHE A 161 19.63 -29.41 12.22
N ARG A 162 19.15 -29.59 11.00
CA ARG A 162 20.01 -29.94 9.85
C ARG A 162 20.52 -28.67 9.16
N MET A 163 21.82 -28.62 8.91
CA MET A 163 22.47 -27.56 8.12
C MET A 163 23.22 -28.18 6.94
N GLY A 164 22.56 -28.24 5.77
CA GLY A 164 23.11 -28.94 4.62
C GLY A 164 23.29 -30.44 4.93
N PRO A 165 24.49 -31.02 4.76
CA PRO A 165 24.74 -32.43 5.09
C PRO A 165 24.98 -32.69 6.60
N GLU A 166 25.03 -31.64 7.42
CA GLU A 166 25.47 -31.73 8.82
C GLU A 166 24.26 -31.75 9.76
N THR A 167 24.33 -32.61 10.78
CA THR A 167 23.35 -32.65 11.88
C THR A 167 23.97 -32.00 13.10
N VAL A 168 23.35 -30.92 13.59
CA VAL A 168 23.78 -30.22 14.80
C VAL A 168 22.80 -30.53 15.93
N SER A 169 23.29 -31.16 17.00
CA SER A 169 22.54 -31.35 18.23
C SER A 169 22.58 -30.08 19.08
N LEU A 170 21.50 -29.77 19.79
CA LEU A 170 21.52 -28.91 20.97
C LEU A 170 21.95 -29.74 22.19
N GLN A 171 22.34 -29.05 23.26
CA GLN A 171 22.47 -29.68 24.58
C GLN A 171 21.12 -30.27 25.03
N ALA A 172 21.18 -31.33 25.84
CA ALA A 172 19.98 -31.91 26.43
C ALA A 172 19.23 -30.87 27.28
N ASP A 173 17.91 -30.83 27.13
CA ASP A 173 17.03 -30.25 28.13
C ASP A 173 17.14 -31.05 29.44
N PRO A 174 16.92 -30.43 30.62
CA PRO A 174 16.88 -31.15 31.89
C PRO A 174 15.83 -32.27 31.86
N SER A 175 16.16 -33.42 32.42
CA SER A 175 15.24 -34.54 32.61
C SER A 175 14.21 -34.23 33.70
N PHE A 176 13.10 -34.97 33.70
CA PHE A 176 12.10 -34.84 34.76
C PHE A 176 12.70 -35.16 36.13
N GLU A 177 13.57 -36.17 36.19
CA GLU A 177 14.26 -36.61 37.40
C GLU A 177 15.24 -35.55 37.91
N GLU A 178 15.96 -34.84 37.03
CA GLU A 178 16.84 -33.73 37.41
C GLU A 178 16.04 -32.54 37.98
N ILE A 179 14.87 -32.24 37.41
CA ILE A 179 13.97 -31.19 37.89
C ILE A 179 13.42 -31.54 39.28
N GLU A 180 12.99 -32.79 39.48
CA GLU A 180 12.55 -33.28 40.79
C GLU A 180 13.69 -33.30 41.82
N ALA A 181 14.89 -33.70 41.40
CA ALA A 181 16.08 -33.70 42.26
C ALA A 181 16.53 -32.28 42.64
N ALA A 182 16.37 -31.30 41.76
CA ALA A 182 16.54 -29.87 42.09
C ALA A 182 15.48 -29.39 43.09
N GLY A 183 14.38 -30.13 43.22
CA GLY A 183 13.46 -30.05 44.34
C GLY A 183 12.14 -29.35 44.02
N ALA A 184 11.74 -29.31 42.75
CA ALA A 184 10.41 -28.91 42.32
C ALA A 184 9.50 -30.14 42.12
N LYS A 185 8.19 -29.94 42.12
CA LYS A 185 7.22 -30.95 41.69
C LYS A 185 6.97 -30.81 40.18
N VAL A 186 7.09 -31.91 39.45
CA VAL A 186 6.79 -31.94 38.02
C VAL A 186 5.31 -32.22 37.79
N GLU A 187 4.65 -31.36 36.99
CA GLU A 187 3.32 -31.61 36.45
C GLU A 187 3.41 -31.69 34.92
N LYS A 188 2.75 -32.69 34.32
CA LYS A 188 2.83 -32.99 32.89
C LYS A 188 1.46 -32.84 32.24
N HIS A 189 1.33 -31.89 31.33
CA HIS A 189 0.07 -31.60 30.65
C HIS A 189 0.27 -31.42 29.15
N SER A 190 -0.49 -32.16 28.34
CA SER A 190 -0.58 -31.97 26.89
C SER A 190 -1.87 -31.26 26.44
N SER A 191 -2.84 -31.12 27.34
CA SER A 191 -4.12 -30.43 27.09
C SER A 191 -4.16 -29.07 27.78
N ALA A 192 -4.99 -28.17 27.24
CA ALA A 192 -5.22 -26.86 27.83
C ALA A 192 -5.78 -26.98 29.26
N HIS A 193 -5.26 -26.17 30.17
CA HIS A 193 -5.66 -26.15 31.57
C HIS A 193 -5.30 -24.80 32.19
N THR A 194 -5.95 -24.46 33.28
CA THR A 194 -5.71 -23.22 34.02
C THR A 194 -4.85 -23.47 35.25
N VAL A 195 -4.12 -22.44 35.69
CA VAL A 195 -3.22 -22.50 36.85
C VAL A 195 -3.34 -21.22 37.68
N LEU A 196 -2.85 -21.29 38.92
CA LEU A 196 -2.80 -20.16 39.86
C LEU A 196 -4.17 -19.52 40.07
N ASP A 197 -5.11 -20.29 40.63
CA ASP A 197 -6.50 -19.88 40.88
C ASP A 197 -7.23 -19.39 39.62
N ASP A 198 -7.03 -20.13 38.53
CA ASP A 198 -7.57 -19.83 37.21
C ASP A 198 -7.15 -18.48 36.61
N MET A 199 -6.09 -17.84 37.12
CA MET A 199 -5.63 -16.52 36.62
C MET A 199 -4.84 -16.61 35.31
N PHE A 200 -4.26 -17.78 35.03
CA PHE A 200 -3.55 -18.06 33.78
C PHE A 200 -4.09 -19.33 33.11
N LEU A 201 -4.08 -19.33 31.79
CA LEU A 201 -4.39 -20.44 30.91
C LEU A 201 -3.11 -20.90 30.21
N ILE A 202 -2.77 -22.18 30.34
CA ILE A 202 -1.74 -22.84 29.53
C ILE A 202 -2.45 -23.63 28.44
N SER A 203 -2.02 -23.51 27.18
CA SER A 203 -2.62 -24.27 26.08
C SER A 203 -2.14 -25.72 26.02
N GLY A 204 -2.80 -26.52 25.17
CA GLY A 204 -2.20 -27.73 24.62
C GLY A 204 -1.39 -27.40 23.36
N GLU A 205 -1.25 -28.38 22.47
CA GLU A 205 -0.73 -28.18 21.11
C GLU A 205 -1.48 -27.04 20.39
N ILE A 206 -0.71 -26.12 19.79
CA ILE A 206 -1.26 -25.01 19.00
C ILE A 206 -1.63 -25.51 17.59
N PRO A 207 -2.92 -25.47 17.18
CA PRO A 207 -3.33 -25.93 15.86
C PRO A 207 -2.80 -25.04 14.73
N ARG A 208 -2.30 -25.66 13.66
CA ARG A 208 -1.87 -24.97 12.43
C ARG A 208 -3.06 -24.81 11.48
N VAL A 209 -3.71 -23.66 11.54
CA VAL A 209 -4.93 -23.36 10.74
C VAL A 209 -4.64 -22.44 9.55
N THR A 210 -3.42 -21.92 9.44
CA THR A 210 -2.91 -21.17 8.29
C THR A 210 -2.07 -22.07 7.39
N ASP A 211 -2.06 -21.81 6.08
CA ASP A 211 -1.17 -22.48 5.12
C ASP A 211 0.25 -21.90 5.10
N TYR A 212 0.47 -20.74 5.74
CA TYR A 212 1.76 -20.03 5.76
C TYR A 212 2.53 -20.12 7.08
N GLU A 213 1.96 -20.50 8.23
CA GLU A 213 2.74 -20.77 9.46
C GLU A 213 2.80 -22.28 9.73
N THR A 214 3.84 -22.96 9.25
CA THR A 214 3.87 -24.44 9.18
C THR A 214 4.83 -25.14 10.15
N GLY A 215 5.79 -24.45 10.75
CA GLY A 215 6.80 -25.08 11.63
C GLY A 215 8.20 -24.49 11.50
N LEU A 216 9.15 -25.08 12.22
CA LEU A 216 10.57 -24.78 12.13
C LEU A 216 11.25 -25.75 11.16
N LYS A 217 11.57 -25.28 9.95
CA LYS A 217 12.19 -26.15 8.93
C LYS A 217 13.51 -26.72 9.43
N TYR A 218 13.78 -27.95 9.02
CA TYR A 218 15.00 -28.71 9.36
C TYR A 218 15.16 -29.06 10.84
N ALA A 219 14.17 -28.75 11.69
CA ALA A 219 14.18 -29.20 13.07
C ALA A 219 14.07 -30.73 13.14
N ILE A 220 14.88 -31.31 14.03
CA ILE A 220 14.98 -32.75 14.22
C ILE A 220 15.06 -33.06 15.72
N ARG A 221 14.63 -34.26 16.08
CA ARG A 221 14.79 -34.81 17.43
C ARG A 221 15.46 -36.17 17.41
N PHE A 222 16.28 -36.44 18.41
CA PHE A 222 16.93 -37.73 18.60
C PHE A 222 16.07 -38.64 19.49
N ASN A 223 16.06 -39.93 19.16
CA ASN A 223 15.44 -40.97 19.98
C ASN A 223 16.51 -41.96 20.42
N LYS A 224 16.84 -41.99 21.73
CA LYS A 224 17.86 -42.90 22.29
C LYS A 224 17.50 -44.37 22.14
N ALA A 225 16.21 -44.71 22.08
CA ALA A 225 15.78 -46.10 21.97
C ALA A 225 16.01 -46.68 20.56
N THR A 226 15.90 -45.85 19.52
CA THR A 226 16.18 -46.24 18.13
C THR A 226 17.61 -45.91 17.70
N GLY A 227 18.23 -44.92 18.35
CA GLY A 227 19.54 -44.38 17.96
C GLY A 227 19.49 -43.49 16.72
N GLU A 228 18.32 -42.96 16.36
CA GLU A 228 18.09 -42.24 15.10
C GLU A 228 17.57 -40.81 15.32
N TRP A 229 17.86 -39.94 14.35
CA TRP A 229 17.29 -38.59 14.24
C TRP A 229 16.08 -38.61 13.32
N HIS A 230 14.97 -38.04 13.79
CA HIS A 230 13.73 -37.92 13.01
C HIS A 230 13.32 -36.45 12.88
N GLU A 231 12.51 -36.17 11.86
CA GLU A 231 11.92 -34.85 11.63
C GLU A 231 11.06 -34.42 12.83
N ASP A 232 11.20 -33.16 13.24
CA ASP A 232 10.46 -32.54 14.35
C ASP A 232 10.05 -31.10 13.99
N GLU A 233 9.84 -30.80 12.71
CA GLU A 233 9.54 -29.44 12.22
C GLU A 233 8.28 -28.84 12.86
N ALA A 234 7.35 -29.70 13.28
CA ALA A 234 6.09 -29.28 13.89
C ALA A 234 6.20 -28.88 15.37
N ILE A 235 7.25 -29.28 16.10
CA ILE A 235 7.46 -28.91 17.52
C ILE A 235 6.13 -28.93 18.31
N THR A 236 5.43 -30.07 18.27
CA THR A 236 4.02 -30.19 18.71
C THR A 236 3.83 -30.06 20.23
N ASP A 237 4.92 -30.04 20.98
CA ASP A 237 4.96 -29.75 22.41
C ASP A 237 4.93 -28.24 22.72
N GLU A 238 4.93 -27.36 21.71
CA GLU A 238 4.78 -25.92 21.92
C GLU A 238 3.40 -25.54 22.42
N ARG A 239 3.41 -24.76 23.50
CA ARG A 239 2.25 -24.27 24.24
C ARG A 239 2.40 -22.77 24.47
N LEU A 240 1.28 -22.07 24.40
CA LEU A 240 1.17 -20.67 24.79
C LEU A 240 0.65 -20.55 26.22
N LEU A 241 0.88 -19.38 26.82
CA LEU A 241 0.27 -18.96 28.06
C LEU A 241 -0.61 -17.74 27.79
N ALA A 242 -1.76 -17.63 28.43
CA ALA A 242 -2.65 -16.47 28.28
C ALA A 242 -3.29 -16.07 29.61
N CYS A 243 -3.67 -14.80 29.73
CA CYS A 243 -4.51 -14.30 30.81
C CYS A 243 -5.51 -13.26 30.26
N ASN A 244 -6.58 -12.99 31.00
CA ASN A 244 -7.61 -12.02 30.59
C ASN A 244 -7.65 -10.83 31.55
N ILE A 245 -7.24 -9.65 31.09
CA ILE A 245 -7.22 -8.43 31.91
C ILE A 245 -8.55 -7.70 31.79
N LYS A 246 -9.18 -7.47 32.94
CA LYS A 246 -10.45 -6.78 33.06
C LYS A 246 -10.45 -5.43 32.32
N GLY A 247 -11.44 -5.25 31.44
CA GLY A 247 -11.62 -4.03 30.65
C GLY A 247 -10.58 -3.81 29.55
N LYS A 248 -9.67 -4.77 29.32
CA LYS A 248 -8.64 -4.72 28.28
C LYS A 248 -8.72 -5.90 27.32
N GLY A 249 -8.78 -7.13 27.83
CA GLY A 249 -8.85 -8.35 27.05
C GLY A 249 -7.64 -9.28 27.24
N ILE A 250 -7.43 -10.17 26.27
CA ILE A 250 -6.46 -11.28 26.35
C ILE A 250 -5.02 -10.76 26.20
N VAL A 251 -4.13 -11.17 27.10
CA VAL A 251 -2.67 -11.06 26.90
C VAL A 251 -2.10 -12.44 26.67
N ILE A 252 -1.41 -12.61 25.54
CA ILE A 252 -0.84 -13.89 25.09
C ILE A 252 0.67 -13.86 25.24
N PHE A 253 1.25 -14.93 25.78
CA PHE A 253 2.68 -15.18 25.89
C PHE A 253 3.04 -16.39 25.03
N SER A 254 3.95 -16.21 24.08
CA SER A 254 4.44 -17.27 23.19
C SER A 254 5.95 -17.46 23.35
N GLY A 255 6.43 -18.69 23.22
CA GLY A 255 7.86 -19.02 23.28
C GLY A 255 8.58 -18.57 22.02
N CYS A 256 8.91 -19.53 21.14
CA CYS A 256 9.47 -19.23 19.82
C CYS A 256 8.40 -18.96 18.75
N SER A 257 7.15 -19.40 18.96
CA SER A 257 6.06 -19.36 17.97
C SER A 257 6.32 -20.22 16.74
N HIS A 258 6.83 -21.44 16.92
CA HIS A 258 7.04 -22.41 15.83
C HIS A 258 5.75 -22.80 15.12
N ALA A 259 4.62 -22.82 15.83
CA ALA A 259 3.29 -22.99 15.24
C ALA A 259 2.79 -21.73 14.53
N GLY A 260 3.45 -20.58 14.72
CA GLY A 260 3.05 -19.29 14.17
C GLY A 260 2.26 -18.42 15.15
N ILE A 261 2.49 -17.10 15.09
CA ILE A 261 1.87 -16.17 16.03
C ILE A 261 0.39 -15.94 15.71
N VAL A 262 -0.01 -16.06 14.43
CA VAL A 262 -1.42 -15.96 14.02
C VAL A 262 -2.18 -17.20 14.50
N ASN A 263 -1.61 -18.39 14.31
CA ASN A 263 -2.17 -19.64 14.85
C ASN A 263 -2.30 -19.61 16.37
N ALA A 264 -1.24 -19.20 17.08
CA ALA A 264 -1.26 -19.05 18.54
C ALA A 264 -2.35 -18.08 19.01
N SER A 265 -2.47 -16.93 18.34
CA SER A 265 -3.46 -15.90 18.70
C SER A 265 -4.90 -16.37 18.46
N ARG A 266 -5.16 -17.00 17.32
CA ARG A 266 -6.48 -17.59 17.02
C ARG A 266 -6.86 -18.66 18.03
N HIS A 267 -5.90 -19.50 18.41
CA HIS A 267 -6.14 -20.56 19.39
C HIS A 267 -6.42 -20.00 20.80
N ALA A 268 -5.70 -18.96 21.24
CA ALA A 268 -5.98 -18.30 22.51
C ALA A 268 -7.40 -17.71 22.56
N VAL A 269 -7.84 -17.05 21.47
CA VAL A 269 -9.21 -16.53 21.35
C VAL A 269 -10.25 -17.65 21.37
N GLU A 270 -9.98 -18.78 20.71
CA GLU A 270 -10.86 -19.95 20.74
C GLU A 270 -11.00 -20.55 22.15
N LEU A 271 -9.90 -20.67 22.90
CA LEU A 271 -9.90 -21.24 24.24
C LEU A 271 -10.61 -20.34 25.26
N ILE A 272 -10.46 -19.02 25.15
CA ILE A 272 -10.99 -18.04 26.11
C ILE A 272 -12.41 -17.60 25.74
N GLY A 273 -12.64 -17.23 24.47
CA GLY A 273 -13.92 -16.77 23.95
C GLY A 273 -13.76 -15.71 22.86
N GLN A 274 -14.53 -15.85 21.77
CA GLN A 274 -14.45 -14.98 20.58
C GLN A 274 -14.87 -13.53 20.84
N ASP A 275 -15.59 -13.26 21.92
CA ASP A 275 -16.07 -11.92 22.28
C ASP A 275 -15.03 -11.11 23.10
N VAL A 276 -13.91 -11.72 23.50
CA VAL A 276 -12.84 -11.04 24.25
C VAL A 276 -11.75 -10.58 23.29
N PRO A 277 -11.45 -9.27 23.18
CA PRO A 277 -10.41 -8.79 22.27
C PRO A 277 -9.02 -9.24 22.73
N VAL A 278 -8.11 -9.46 21.77
CA VAL A 278 -6.68 -9.57 22.08
C VAL A 278 -6.16 -8.17 22.41
N HIS A 279 -5.64 -8.00 23.63
CA HIS A 279 -5.08 -6.74 24.09
C HIS A 279 -3.58 -6.61 23.76
N ALA A 280 -2.82 -7.67 24.01
CA ALA A 280 -1.37 -7.69 23.79
C ALA A 280 -0.86 -9.10 23.50
N ILE A 281 0.24 -9.18 22.77
CA ILE A 281 0.99 -10.40 22.48
C ILE A 281 2.44 -10.15 22.92
N PHE A 282 3.02 -11.10 23.62
CA PHE A 282 4.36 -11.03 24.21
C PHE A 282 5.15 -12.30 23.90
N GLY A 283 6.44 -12.17 23.60
CA GLY A 283 7.33 -13.30 23.31
C GLY A 283 7.83 -13.35 21.87
N GLY A 284 8.26 -14.52 21.39
CA GLY A 284 8.92 -14.67 20.10
C GLY A 284 7.97 -14.47 18.92
N TYR A 285 8.33 -13.57 18.00
CA TYR A 285 7.65 -13.36 16.71
C TYR A 285 8.40 -14.01 15.55
N HIS A 286 9.44 -14.78 15.85
CA HIS A 286 10.37 -15.26 14.85
C HIS A 286 9.76 -16.50 14.22
N LEU A 287 9.22 -16.31 13.02
CA LEU A 287 9.09 -17.35 12.03
C LEU A 287 10.52 -17.79 11.61
N ALA A 288 11.28 -18.38 12.54
CA ALA A 288 12.68 -18.72 12.37
C ALA A 288 12.82 -19.68 11.19
N THR A 289 13.77 -19.42 10.29
CA THR A 289 13.95 -20.10 8.98
C THR A 289 12.89 -19.81 7.91
N SER A 290 11.93 -18.93 8.18
CA SER A 290 10.92 -18.57 7.18
C SER A 290 11.52 -17.72 6.07
N GLU A 291 11.16 -18.10 4.86
CA GLU A 291 11.50 -17.34 3.67
C GLU A 291 10.71 -16.04 3.67
N LYS A 292 11.24 -15.02 3.00
CA LYS A 292 10.57 -13.72 2.84
C LYS A 292 9.10 -13.86 2.39
N ASP A 293 8.85 -14.82 1.51
CA ASP A 293 7.52 -15.15 0.99
C ASP A 293 6.50 -15.52 2.09
N GLN A 294 6.96 -16.23 3.11
CA GLN A 294 6.15 -16.66 4.25
C GLN A 294 5.86 -15.49 5.20
N ILE A 295 6.82 -14.58 5.38
CA ILE A 295 6.67 -13.34 6.13
C ILE A 295 5.67 -12.42 5.44
N ASP A 296 5.80 -12.23 4.12
CA ASP A 296 4.89 -11.38 3.35
C ASP A 296 3.47 -11.95 3.29
N ALA A 297 3.31 -13.28 3.18
CA ALA A 297 2.01 -13.94 3.26
C ALA A 297 1.34 -13.77 4.64
N THR A 298 2.15 -13.67 5.70
CA THR A 298 1.68 -13.41 7.06
C THR A 298 1.26 -11.93 7.23
N ALA A 299 2.02 -11.00 6.65
CA ALA A 299 1.88 -9.56 6.88
C ALA A 299 0.94 -8.83 5.89
N TYR A 300 0.76 -9.34 4.67
CA TYR A 300 0.05 -8.64 3.59
C TYR A 300 -1.01 -9.51 2.90
N ASN A 301 -1.71 -10.31 3.71
CA ASN A 301 -2.87 -11.08 3.29
C ASN A 301 -4.10 -10.18 3.02
N LYS A 302 -5.22 -10.82 2.66
CA LYS A 302 -6.46 -10.10 2.38
C LYS A 302 -6.97 -9.37 3.62
N GLU A 303 -6.82 -9.97 4.78
CA GLU A 303 -7.26 -9.44 6.07
C GLU A 303 -6.53 -8.13 6.41
N TYR A 304 -5.25 -7.99 6.06
CA TYR A 304 -4.51 -6.74 6.18
C TYR A 304 -5.10 -5.65 5.27
N ALA A 305 -5.40 -5.97 4.01
CA ALA A 305 -6.04 -5.04 3.09
C ALA A 305 -7.44 -4.62 3.59
N GLU A 306 -8.21 -5.56 4.18
CA GLU A 306 -9.50 -5.29 4.81
C GLU A 306 -9.36 -4.38 6.04
N ALA A 307 -8.30 -4.54 6.84
CA ALA A 307 -8.02 -3.67 7.98
C ALA A 307 -7.67 -2.23 7.52
N LEU A 308 -6.84 -2.08 6.47
CA LEU A 308 -6.56 -0.78 5.87
C LEU A 308 -7.83 -0.13 5.31
N ASP A 309 -8.72 -0.90 4.70
CA ASP A 309 -10.03 -0.42 4.23
C ASP A 309 -10.96 -0.02 5.40
N ALA A 310 -10.89 -0.70 6.54
CA ALA A 310 -11.66 -0.35 7.73
C ALA A 310 -11.20 0.97 8.38
N GLU A 311 -9.93 1.35 8.20
CA GLU A 311 -9.36 2.62 8.68
C GLU A 311 -9.53 3.78 7.66
N ASP A 312 -9.96 3.48 6.43
CA ASP A 312 -10.11 4.46 5.37
C ASP A 312 -11.29 5.42 5.61
N LYS A 313 -10.96 6.66 5.97
CA LYS A 313 -11.92 7.77 6.18
C LYS A 313 -12.72 8.12 4.92
N LEU A 314 -12.24 7.76 3.74
CA LEU A 314 -12.88 8.04 2.45
C LEU A 314 -13.67 6.85 1.89
N ALA A 315 -13.75 5.72 2.60
CA ALA A 315 -14.38 4.50 2.10
C ALA A 315 -15.83 4.71 1.64
N HIS A 316 -16.57 5.55 2.37
CA HIS A 316 -17.97 5.90 2.08
C HIS A 316 -18.18 6.62 0.73
N PHE A 317 -17.15 7.21 0.12
CA PHE A 317 -17.27 7.80 -1.22
C PHE A 317 -17.46 6.74 -2.30
N ARG A 318 -16.97 5.50 -2.10
CA ARG A 318 -17.15 4.38 -3.03
C ARG A 318 -18.64 4.15 -3.31
N ASP A 319 -19.49 4.30 -2.30
CA ASP A 319 -20.94 4.13 -2.41
C ASP A 319 -21.62 5.20 -3.28
N GLN A 320 -20.92 6.27 -3.65
CA GLN A 320 -21.44 7.30 -4.56
C GLN A 320 -21.21 6.97 -6.03
N PHE A 321 -20.50 5.89 -6.35
CA PHE A 321 -20.18 5.48 -7.72
C PHE A 321 -20.93 4.22 -8.15
N ILE A 322 -21.15 4.11 -9.46
CA ILE A 322 -21.67 2.91 -10.09
C ILE A 322 -20.47 2.07 -10.56
N ILE A 323 -20.12 1.05 -9.78
CA ILE A 323 -19.05 0.10 -10.12
C ILE A 323 -19.68 -1.04 -10.94
N PRO A 324 -19.22 -1.28 -12.19
CA PRO A 324 -19.71 -2.41 -12.98
C PRO A 324 -19.45 -3.74 -12.28
N THR A 325 -20.32 -4.72 -12.46
CA THR A 325 -20.05 -6.10 -12.04
C THR A 325 -19.17 -6.83 -13.07
N LYS A 326 -18.56 -7.95 -12.68
CA LYS A 326 -17.81 -8.82 -13.60
C LYS A 326 -18.67 -9.28 -14.79
N ALA A 327 -19.95 -9.56 -14.55
CA ALA A 327 -20.91 -9.90 -15.61
C ALA A 327 -21.22 -8.71 -16.54
N ASP A 328 -21.24 -7.49 -16.01
CA ASP A 328 -21.52 -6.28 -16.82
C ASP A 328 -20.46 -6.03 -17.89
N LEU A 329 -19.21 -6.44 -17.64
CA LEU A 329 -18.09 -6.24 -18.57
C LEU A 329 -18.21 -7.08 -19.86
N THR A 330 -18.94 -8.21 -19.81
CA THR A 330 -19.00 -9.17 -20.92
C THR A 330 -20.40 -9.33 -21.51
N ARG A 331 -21.46 -8.90 -20.80
CA ARG A 331 -22.83 -8.98 -21.30
C ARG A 331 -23.01 -8.11 -22.56
N LYS A 332 -23.82 -8.60 -23.50
CA LYS A 332 -24.09 -7.90 -24.77
C LYS A 332 -25.18 -6.83 -24.68
N ASN A 333 -26.11 -6.95 -23.73
CA ASN A 333 -27.25 -6.05 -23.58
C ASN A 333 -27.10 -5.22 -22.30
N ILE A 334 -27.32 -3.90 -22.39
CA ILE A 334 -27.20 -2.96 -21.26
C ILE A 334 -28.46 -2.96 -20.37
N ILE A 335 -29.65 -3.09 -20.97
CA ILE A 335 -30.92 -3.16 -20.25
C ILE A 335 -31.30 -4.64 -20.07
N THR A 336 -31.39 -5.11 -18.83
CA THR A 336 -31.81 -6.49 -18.51
C THR A 336 -32.96 -6.47 -17.51
N ARG A 337 -33.84 -7.49 -17.59
CA ARG A 337 -34.77 -7.83 -16.49
C ARG A 337 -33.92 -8.57 -15.44
N GLU A 338 -34.03 -8.16 -14.17
CA GLU A 338 -33.23 -8.66 -13.03
C GLU A 338 -32.97 -10.17 -13.09
N GLY A 339 -31.73 -10.63 -12.78
CA GLY A 339 -31.51 -12.08 -12.83
C GLY A 339 -30.15 -12.72 -12.53
N ALA A 340 -29.07 -12.02 -12.20
CA ALA A 340 -27.88 -12.70 -11.68
C ALA A 340 -27.07 -11.78 -10.76
N SER A 341 -26.86 -12.21 -9.51
CA SER A 341 -25.92 -11.57 -8.59
C SER A 341 -24.50 -11.85 -9.08
N SER A 342 -23.78 -10.81 -9.47
CA SER A 342 -22.37 -10.87 -9.86
C SER A 342 -21.58 -9.88 -9.00
N PRO A 343 -20.37 -10.22 -8.52
CA PRO A 343 -19.58 -9.29 -7.73
C PRO A 343 -19.15 -8.07 -8.56
N PRO A 344 -18.92 -6.90 -7.92
CA PRO A 344 -18.27 -5.76 -8.54
C PRO A 344 -16.93 -6.15 -9.18
N CYS A 345 -16.58 -5.52 -10.30
CA CYS A 345 -15.27 -5.65 -10.91
C CYS A 345 -14.22 -4.84 -10.13
N THR A 346 -12.94 -5.17 -10.32
CA THR A 346 -11.81 -4.39 -9.82
C THR A 346 -11.46 -3.34 -10.88
N TYR A 347 -12.01 -2.14 -10.75
CA TYR A 347 -11.84 -1.07 -11.75
C TYR A 347 -10.65 -0.15 -11.43
N LEU A 348 -9.52 -0.35 -12.11
CA LEU A 348 -8.27 0.38 -11.91
C LEU A 348 -7.87 1.17 -13.18
N CYS A 349 -8.88 1.71 -13.88
CA CYS A 349 -8.75 2.41 -15.16
C CYS A 349 -9.31 3.85 -15.12
N GLY A 350 -9.46 4.42 -13.91
CA GLY A 350 -9.98 5.79 -13.72
C GLY A 350 -9.15 6.89 -14.36
N ASN A 351 -7.86 6.61 -14.59
CA ASN A 351 -6.93 7.46 -15.32
C ASN A 351 -7.28 7.59 -16.82
N SER A 352 -8.16 6.75 -17.35
CA SER A 352 -8.61 6.76 -18.75
C SER A 352 -10.06 7.22 -18.86
N LEU A 353 -10.96 6.57 -18.11
CA LEU A 353 -12.35 6.96 -17.96
C LEU A 353 -12.76 6.76 -16.51
N GLY A 354 -13.16 7.83 -15.84
CA GLY A 354 -13.66 7.79 -14.48
C GLY A 354 -15.00 7.06 -14.36
N LEU A 355 -15.24 6.41 -13.21
CA LEU A 355 -16.52 5.76 -12.95
C LEU A 355 -17.65 6.78 -12.83
N GLN A 356 -18.86 6.39 -13.23
CA GLN A 356 -20.03 7.26 -13.18
C GLN A 356 -20.48 7.54 -11.73
N PRO A 357 -20.57 8.80 -11.29
CA PRO A 357 -21.26 9.17 -10.07
C PRO A 357 -22.76 8.84 -10.15
N LYS A 358 -23.33 8.28 -9.09
CA LYS A 358 -24.78 8.03 -8.97
C LYS A 358 -25.58 9.33 -9.12
N SER A 359 -25.02 10.46 -8.66
CA SER A 359 -25.62 11.79 -8.76
C SER A 359 -25.78 12.28 -10.21
N THR A 360 -24.95 11.84 -11.16
CA THR A 360 -24.99 12.32 -12.55
C THR A 360 -26.38 12.19 -13.18
N ARG A 361 -27.09 11.08 -12.93
CA ARG A 361 -28.46 10.89 -13.42
C ARG A 361 -29.40 11.98 -12.91
N LYS A 362 -29.33 12.30 -11.61
CA LYS A 362 -30.16 13.32 -10.96
C LYS A 362 -29.97 14.69 -11.63
N TYR A 363 -28.73 15.08 -11.91
CA TYR A 363 -28.41 16.35 -12.56
C TYR A 363 -28.91 16.40 -14.01
N ILE A 364 -28.69 15.33 -14.78
CA ILE A 364 -29.18 15.24 -16.17
C ILE A 364 -30.71 15.24 -16.23
N ASP A 365 -31.38 14.47 -15.37
CA ASP A 365 -32.84 14.43 -15.32
C ASP A 365 -33.41 15.81 -14.97
N ARG A 366 -32.76 16.55 -14.04
CA ARG A 366 -33.16 17.92 -13.73
C ARG A 366 -32.97 18.86 -14.92
N TYR A 367 -31.85 18.78 -15.63
CA TYR A 367 -31.64 19.55 -16.86
C TYR A 367 -32.75 19.31 -17.89
N LEU A 368 -33.11 18.04 -18.14
CA LEU A 368 -34.18 17.67 -19.07
C LEU A 368 -35.54 18.19 -18.62
N GLN A 369 -35.84 18.10 -17.32
CA GLN A 369 -37.09 18.63 -16.75
C GLN A 369 -37.16 20.15 -16.86
N THR A 370 -36.09 20.87 -16.55
CA THR A 370 -36.04 22.34 -16.70
C THR A 370 -36.23 22.74 -18.15
N TRP A 371 -35.57 22.05 -19.09
CA TRP A 371 -35.76 22.30 -20.51
C TRP A 371 -37.21 22.03 -20.96
N ALA A 372 -37.80 20.91 -20.57
CA ALA A 372 -39.18 20.57 -20.92
C ALA A 372 -40.20 21.55 -20.33
N ALA A 373 -40.00 21.99 -19.08
CA ALA A 373 -40.94 22.84 -18.38
C ALA A 373 -40.79 24.34 -18.70
N LYS A 374 -39.58 24.80 -18.99
CA LYS A 374 -39.27 26.23 -19.16
C LYS A 374 -38.86 26.61 -20.59
N GLY A 375 -38.45 25.66 -21.42
CA GLY A 375 -37.93 25.94 -22.76
C GLY A 375 -36.81 26.99 -22.70
N VAL A 376 -36.91 28.03 -23.54
CA VAL A 376 -35.96 29.16 -23.55
C VAL A 376 -35.90 29.92 -22.22
N LEU A 377 -36.98 29.91 -21.42
CA LEU A 377 -37.00 30.59 -20.11
C LEU A 377 -36.05 29.93 -19.10
N GLY A 378 -35.60 28.70 -19.34
CA GLY A 378 -34.57 28.04 -18.53
C GLY A 378 -33.23 28.78 -18.52
N HIS A 379 -32.99 29.69 -19.48
CA HIS A 379 -31.83 30.58 -19.43
C HIS A 379 -31.88 31.61 -18.32
N TYR A 380 -33.07 31.99 -17.82
CA TYR A 380 -33.21 33.20 -17.00
C TYR A 380 -34.00 32.99 -15.71
N VAL A 381 -34.86 31.98 -15.67
CA VAL A 381 -35.81 31.79 -14.56
C VAL A 381 -35.25 30.79 -13.56
N THR A 382 -35.06 31.24 -12.33
CA THR A 382 -34.73 30.39 -11.18
C THR A 382 -35.94 29.57 -10.74
N HIS A 383 -35.68 28.42 -10.09
CA HIS A 383 -36.74 27.59 -9.51
C HIS A 383 -36.29 26.96 -8.19
N GLU A 384 -37.24 26.74 -7.27
CA GLU A 384 -36.95 26.35 -5.87
C GLU A 384 -36.18 25.04 -5.74
N ASP A 385 -36.36 24.13 -6.69
CA ASP A 385 -35.73 22.82 -6.68
C ASP A 385 -34.48 22.75 -7.57
N GLU A 386 -33.92 23.85 -8.07
CA GLU A 386 -32.76 23.82 -8.99
C GLU A 386 -31.50 23.15 -8.39
N LEU A 387 -30.75 22.41 -9.21
CA LEU A 387 -29.44 21.83 -8.83
C LEU A 387 -28.26 22.62 -9.39
N THR A 388 -28.52 23.38 -10.46
CA THR A 388 -27.60 24.28 -11.14
C THR A 388 -28.34 25.59 -11.34
N PRO A 389 -27.62 26.74 -11.41
CA PRO A 389 -28.26 28.02 -11.74
C PRO A 389 -28.89 28.00 -13.14
N PRO A 390 -29.63 29.06 -13.53
CA PRO A 390 -30.15 29.21 -14.89
C PRO A 390 -29.08 28.99 -15.95
N PHE A 391 -29.47 28.50 -17.13
CA PHE A 391 -28.53 28.02 -18.15
C PHE A 391 -27.50 29.06 -18.61
N VAL A 392 -27.77 30.36 -18.45
CA VAL A 392 -26.83 31.44 -18.78
C VAL A 392 -25.64 31.56 -17.81
N ASP A 393 -25.76 30.99 -16.61
CA ASP A 393 -24.77 31.09 -15.53
C ASP A 393 -24.25 29.73 -15.04
N VAL A 394 -24.58 28.65 -15.75
CA VAL A 394 -24.21 27.27 -15.36
C VAL A 394 -22.69 27.04 -15.36
N ASP A 395 -21.97 27.73 -16.25
CA ASP A 395 -20.51 27.74 -16.32
C ASP A 395 -19.86 28.38 -15.08
N ASP A 396 -20.45 29.45 -14.52
CA ASP A 396 -19.92 30.08 -13.31
C ASP A 396 -19.91 29.10 -12.11
N MET A 397 -20.94 28.25 -11.99
CA MET A 397 -20.97 27.20 -10.95
C MET A 397 -19.84 26.19 -11.16
N ALA A 398 -19.64 25.73 -12.39
CA ALA A 398 -18.58 24.79 -12.73
C ALA A 398 -17.19 25.38 -12.43
N CYS A 399 -16.95 26.64 -12.82
CA CYS A 399 -15.70 27.35 -12.53
C CYS A 399 -15.43 27.48 -11.02
N ARG A 400 -16.46 27.83 -10.24
CA ARG A 400 -16.35 27.96 -8.77
C ARG A 400 -15.95 26.65 -8.10
N LEU A 401 -16.55 25.53 -8.52
CA LEU A 401 -16.24 24.22 -7.96
C LEU A 401 -14.90 23.66 -8.46
N MET A 402 -14.50 24.01 -9.68
CA MET A 402 -13.24 23.54 -10.27
C MET A 402 -12.01 24.28 -9.73
N ALA A 403 -12.13 25.57 -9.42
CA ALA A 403 -10.99 26.40 -8.98
C ALA A 403 -10.20 25.83 -7.79
N PRO A 404 -10.84 25.34 -6.70
CA PRO A 404 -10.13 24.68 -5.60
C PRO A 404 -9.42 23.38 -5.99
N VAL A 405 -9.93 22.64 -6.99
CA VAL A 405 -9.34 21.36 -7.45
C VAL A 405 -7.99 21.59 -8.12
N VAL A 406 -7.85 22.71 -8.85
CA VAL A 406 -6.63 23.05 -9.58
C VAL A 406 -5.76 24.09 -8.86
N GLY A 407 -6.16 24.53 -7.66
CA GLY A 407 -5.48 25.54 -6.88
C GLY A 407 -5.33 26.87 -7.62
N ALA A 408 -6.45 27.37 -8.15
CA ALA A 408 -6.56 28.63 -8.89
C ALA A 408 -7.63 29.55 -8.30
N LEU A 409 -7.63 30.82 -8.69
CA LEU A 409 -8.76 31.72 -8.45
C LEU A 409 -9.91 31.37 -9.40
N THR A 410 -11.16 31.62 -8.98
CA THR A 410 -12.33 31.36 -9.85
C THR A 410 -12.28 32.14 -11.17
N SER A 411 -11.72 33.36 -11.17
CA SER A 411 -11.52 34.18 -12.37
C SER A 411 -10.52 33.59 -13.37
N GLU A 412 -9.67 32.67 -12.92
CA GLU A 412 -8.62 32.05 -13.72
C GLU A 412 -9.05 30.73 -14.35
N VAL A 413 -10.28 30.27 -14.11
CA VAL A 413 -10.79 28.99 -14.61
C VAL A 413 -12.00 29.18 -15.53
N ALA A 414 -12.02 28.42 -16.63
CA ALA A 414 -13.20 28.25 -17.48
C ALA A 414 -13.46 26.76 -17.74
N VAL A 415 -14.71 26.32 -17.64
CA VAL A 415 -15.15 24.97 -18.04
C VAL A 415 -15.82 25.09 -19.41
N MET A 416 -15.13 24.62 -20.46
CA MET A 416 -15.52 24.84 -21.85
C MET A 416 -14.87 23.82 -22.79
N ASP A 417 -15.50 23.64 -23.95
CA ASP A 417 -15.05 22.83 -25.09
C ASP A 417 -14.43 21.48 -24.68
N THR A 418 -13.39 21.03 -25.38
CA THR A 418 -12.64 19.80 -25.10
C THR A 418 -11.17 20.12 -24.89
N LEU A 419 -10.42 19.20 -24.26
CA LEU A 419 -9.03 19.43 -23.86
C LEU A 419 -8.16 19.96 -25.01
N THR A 420 -8.10 19.24 -26.13
CA THR A 420 -7.27 19.63 -27.28
C THR A 420 -7.74 20.93 -27.90
N THR A 421 -9.07 21.16 -27.94
CA THR A 421 -9.62 22.45 -28.41
C THR A 421 -9.11 23.58 -27.54
N ASN A 422 -9.18 23.44 -26.21
CA ASN A 422 -8.67 24.43 -25.28
C ASN A 422 -7.16 24.66 -25.45
N LEU A 423 -6.36 23.62 -25.66
CA LEU A 423 -4.94 23.77 -25.97
C LEU A 423 -4.71 24.58 -27.25
N HIS A 424 -5.51 24.36 -28.31
CA HIS A 424 -5.45 25.20 -29.51
C HIS A 424 -5.80 26.66 -29.23
N LEU A 425 -6.87 26.93 -28.47
CA LEU A 425 -7.30 28.29 -28.15
C LEU A 425 -6.27 29.04 -27.30
N LEU A 426 -5.67 28.34 -26.33
CA LEU A 426 -4.58 28.88 -25.51
C LEU A 426 -3.35 29.14 -26.38
N MET A 427 -2.93 28.19 -27.22
CA MET A 427 -1.78 28.41 -28.13
C MET A 427 -2.04 29.54 -29.13
N ALA A 428 -3.25 29.71 -29.65
CA ALA A 428 -3.59 30.86 -30.52
C ALA A 428 -3.41 32.22 -29.82
N SER A 429 -3.40 32.23 -28.48
CA SER A 429 -3.20 33.43 -27.66
C SER A 429 -1.77 33.59 -27.11
N PHE A 430 -1.11 32.48 -26.80
CA PHE A 430 0.17 32.44 -26.10
C PHE A 430 1.36 32.11 -27.01
N TYR A 431 1.18 31.31 -28.06
CA TYR A 431 2.21 31.07 -29.05
C TYR A 431 2.27 32.23 -30.05
N ARG A 432 3.23 33.13 -29.84
CA ARG A 432 3.41 34.34 -30.66
C ARG A 432 4.82 34.36 -31.26
N PRO A 433 5.09 33.54 -32.29
CA PRO A 433 6.42 33.40 -32.84
C PRO A 433 6.92 34.72 -33.47
N THR A 434 8.23 35.01 -33.30
CA THR A 434 8.98 36.06 -34.00
C THR A 434 10.07 35.44 -34.89
N GLU A 435 10.83 36.24 -35.62
CA GLU A 435 11.98 35.73 -36.40
C GLU A 435 13.02 35.04 -35.50
N GLU A 436 13.23 35.54 -34.28
CA GLU A 436 14.20 35.00 -33.33
C GLU A 436 13.61 33.92 -32.43
N ARG A 437 12.38 34.11 -31.91
CA ARG A 437 11.73 33.23 -30.93
C ARG A 437 10.48 32.60 -31.54
N TYR A 438 10.61 31.39 -32.07
CA TYR A 438 9.51 30.71 -32.77
C TYR A 438 9.32 29.24 -32.37
N LYS A 439 10.23 28.67 -31.58
CA LYS A 439 10.16 27.24 -31.24
C LYS A 439 9.16 26.95 -30.14
N ILE A 440 8.57 25.76 -30.20
CA ILE A 440 7.81 25.14 -29.11
C ILE A 440 8.63 23.97 -28.57
N ILE A 441 8.89 23.96 -27.26
CA ILE A 441 9.48 22.80 -26.56
C ILE A 441 8.36 21.93 -26.00
N MET A 442 8.45 20.61 -26.21
CA MET A 442 7.55 19.61 -25.62
C MET A 442 8.30 18.29 -25.38
N GLU A 443 7.69 17.32 -24.69
CA GLU A 443 8.29 15.98 -24.55
C GLU A 443 8.18 15.13 -25.82
N GLY A 444 9.18 14.28 -26.08
CA GLY A 444 9.30 13.51 -27.32
C GLY A 444 8.22 12.45 -27.53
N LYS A 445 7.66 11.90 -26.45
CA LYS A 445 6.56 10.93 -26.47
C LYS A 445 5.30 11.47 -25.78
N ALA A 446 4.98 12.73 -26.05
CA ALA A 446 3.75 13.35 -25.60
C ALA A 446 2.51 12.55 -26.00
N PHE A 447 1.39 12.82 -25.33
CA PHE A 447 0.12 12.29 -25.78
C PHE A 447 -0.14 12.72 -27.23
N PRO A 448 -0.62 11.82 -28.12
CA PRO A 448 -0.67 12.12 -29.55
C PRO A 448 -1.43 13.40 -29.91
N SER A 449 -2.50 13.69 -29.17
CA SER A 449 -3.32 14.88 -29.46
C SER A 449 -2.56 16.19 -29.19
N ASP A 450 -1.74 16.25 -28.15
CA ASP A 450 -0.91 17.39 -27.79
C ASP A 450 0.17 17.60 -28.86
N HIS A 451 0.80 16.52 -29.30
CA HIS A 451 1.78 16.54 -30.39
C HIS A 451 1.18 17.10 -31.68
N PHE A 452 0.01 16.60 -32.10
CA PHE A 452 -0.67 17.11 -33.28
C PHE A 452 -1.12 18.56 -33.10
N ALA A 453 -1.52 18.97 -31.89
CA ALA A 453 -1.89 20.35 -31.62
C ALA A 453 -0.70 21.30 -31.78
N VAL A 454 0.49 20.94 -31.26
CA VAL A 454 1.73 21.69 -31.42
C VAL A 454 2.16 21.75 -32.88
N GLU A 455 2.21 20.59 -33.56
CA GLU A 455 2.62 20.50 -34.96
C GLU A 455 1.75 21.36 -35.88
N SER A 456 0.43 21.30 -35.69
CA SER A 456 -0.51 22.07 -36.49
C SER A 456 -0.52 23.56 -36.13
N GLN A 457 -0.25 23.95 -34.88
CA GLN A 457 -0.06 25.37 -34.51
C GLN A 457 1.19 25.96 -35.17
N ILE A 458 2.30 25.22 -35.20
CA ILE A 458 3.52 25.62 -35.91
C ILE A 458 3.21 25.81 -37.41
N THR A 459 2.54 24.83 -38.01
CA THR A 459 2.16 24.87 -39.43
C THR A 459 1.21 26.03 -39.73
N HIS A 460 0.25 26.30 -38.83
CA HIS A 460 -0.70 27.41 -38.94
C HIS A 460 0.00 28.78 -38.98
N HIS A 461 1.19 28.89 -38.37
CA HIS A 461 2.03 30.08 -38.40
C HIS A 461 3.04 30.08 -39.58
N ASN A 462 2.87 29.19 -40.56
CA ASN A 462 3.75 29.02 -41.72
C ASN A 462 5.21 28.65 -41.36
N LEU A 463 5.40 27.98 -40.22
CA LEU A 463 6.70 27.48 -39.78
C LEU A 463 6.81 25.98 -40.03
N SER A 464 8.03 25.46 -40.08
CA SER A 464 8.28 24.02 -40.25
C SER A 464 8.38 23.33 -38.89
N PRO A 465 7.59 22.26 -38.62
CA PRO A 465 7.73 21.46 -37.40
C PRO A 465 9.16 20.92 -37.21
N SER A 466 9.84 20.51 -38.28
CA SER A 466 11.20 19.96 -38.21
C SER A 466 12.26 20.92 -37.64
N THR A 467 12.02 22.22 -37.69
CA THR A 467 12.95 23.25 -37.17
C THR A 467 12.38 24.03 -35.99
N SER A 468 11.07 23.92 -35.76
CA SER A 468 10.32 24.73 -34.79
C SER A 468 9.79 23.91 -33.61
N MET A 469 9.79 22.58 -33.69
CA MET A 469 9.40 21.70 -32.60
C MET A 469 10.65 21.09 -31.97
N VAL A 470 10.85 21.36 -30.69
CA VAL A 470 11.97 20.81 -29.90
C VAL A 470 11.42 19.74 -28.97
N LEU A 471 11.88 18.50 -29.18
CA LEU A 471 11.45 17.34 -28.40
C LEU A 471 12.47 17.05 -27.28
N ILE A 472 11.99 16.94 -26.04
CA ILE A 472 12.78 16.45 -24.90
C ILE A 472 12.70 14.93 -24.93
N GLU A 473 13.81 14.28 -25.24
CA GLU A 473 13.91 12.82 -25.30
C GLU A 473 14.55 12.26 -24.02
N PRO A 474 14.13 11.06 -23.55
CA PRO A 474 14.81 10.39 -22.45
C PRO A 474 16.22 10.00 -22.87
N THR A 475 17.17 10.06 -21.92
CA THR A 475 18.55 9.64 -22.17
C THR A 475 18.67 8.14 -22.45
N ASP A 476 17.75 7.35 -21.90
CA ASP A 476 17.64 5.91 -22.15
C ASP A 476 16.21 5.58 -22.60
N PRO A 477 15.99 5.17 -23.86
CA PRO A 477 14.67 4.79 -24.34
C PRO A 477 14.04 3.61 -23.60
N SER A 478 14.83 2.76 -22.95
CA SER A 478 14.36 1.64 -22.12
C SER A 478 13.85 2.08 -20.75
N HIS A 479 14.28 3.27 -20.29
CA HIS A 479 13.81 3.91 -19.07
C HIS A 479 13.31 5.32 -19.38
N PRO A 480 12.08 5.46 -19.92
CA PRO A 480 11.60 6.66 -20.59
C PRO A 480 11.18 7.80 -19.63
N LEU A 481 11.92 8.00 -18.54
CA LEU A 481 11.72 9.10 -17.60
C LEU A 481 12.53 10.34 -18.02
N LEU A 482 11.97 11.51 -17.76
CA LEU A 482 12.61 12.81 -18.01
C LEU A 482 12.94 13.48 -16.67
N THR A 483 14.21 13.55 -16.31
CA THR A 483 14.60 14.23 -15.06
C THR A 483 14.39 15.73 -15.18
N THR A 484 14.07 16.42 -14.07
CA THR A 484 13.94 17.88 -14.05
C THR A 484 15.19 18.55 -14.63
N SER A 485 16.39 18.10 -14.25
CA SER A 485 17.66 18.64 -14.77
C SER A 485 17.80 18.53 -16.29
N GLN A 486 17.34 17.44 -16.90
CA GLN A 486 17.32 17.29 -18.37
C GLN A 486 16.36 18.29 -19.01
N ILE A 487 15.16 18.45 -18.46
CA ILE A 487 14.17 19.43 -18.94
C ILE A 487 14.78 20.85 -18.88
N LEU A 488 15.37 21.23 -17.75
CA LEU A 488 16.01 22.54 -17.59
C LEU A 488 17.17 22.75 -18.59
N SER A 489 17.98 21.72 -18.84
CA SER A 489 19.07 21.78 -19.80
C SER A 489 18.59 21.99 -21.24
N VAL A 490 17.47 21.38 -21.65
CA VAL A 490 16.88 21.61 -22.98
C VAL A 490 16.32 23.03 -23.08
N ILE A 491 15.67 23.52 -22.02
CA ILE A 491 15.21 24.91 -21.94
C ILE A 491 16.39 25.87 -22.11
N ASP A 492 17.50 25.65 -21.39
CA ASP A 492 18.70 26.50 -21.48
C ASP A 492 19.31 26.49 -22.89
N ALA A 493 19.43 25.30 -23.50
CA ALA A 493 20.01 25.14 -24.84
C ALA A 493 19.21 25.85 -25.94
N HIS A 494 17.89 25.99 -25.76
CA HIS A 494 17.00 26.58 -26.76
C HIS A 494 16.40 27.92 -26.34
N ALA A 495 16.86 28.49 -25.21
CA ALA A 495 16.23 29.62 -24.54
C ALA A 495 16.03 30.84 -25.45
N SER A 496 17.03 31.18 -26.27
CA SER A 496 16.99 32.35 -27.16
C SER A 496 16.01 32.22 -28.31
N SER A 497 15.60 30.99 -28.66
CA SER A 497 14.74 30.69 -29.82
C SER A 497 13.36 30.15 -29.48
N THR A 498 13.07 29.95 -28.20
CA THR A 498 11.80 29.38 -27.73
C THR A 498 10.79 30.48 -27.47
N ALA A 499 9.57 30.28 -28.01
CA ALA A 499 8.41 31.13 -27.76
C ALA A 499 7.48 30.54 -26.70
N LEU A 500 7.33 29.21 -26.70
CA LEU A 500 6.40 28.49 -25.84
C LEU A 500 7.01 27.15 -25.38
N ILE A 501 6.73 26.76 -24.15
CA ILE A 501 6.90 25.39 -23.66
C ILE A 501 5.50 24.82 -23.42
N LEU A 502 5.23 23.60 -23.88
CA LEU A 502 4.02 22.86 -23.55
C LEU A 502 4.38 21.46 -23.05
N LEU A 503 4.11 21.18 -21.78
CA LEU A 503 4.44 19.91 -21.13
C LEU A 503 3.20 19.31 -20.46
N PRO A 504 3.08 17.98 -20.36
CA PRO A 504 2.11 17.38 -19.47
C PRO A 504 2.52 17.59 -18.01
N ALA A 505 1.57 17.83 -17.12
CA ALA A 505 1.80 17.79 -15.68
C ALA A 505 2.17 16.37 -15.24
N ILE A 506 1.40 15.36 -15.70
CA ILE A 506 1.71 13.94 -15.52
C ILE A 506 1.81 13.27 -16.88
N GLN A 507 2.95 12.65 -17.14
CA GLN A 507 3.21 11.90 -18.35
C GLN A 507 2.30 10.67 -18.41
N PHE A 508 1.47 10.56 -19.46
CA PHE A 508 0.41 9.55 -19.50
C PHE A 508 0.95 8.12 -19.47
N TYR A 509 2.01 7.83 -20.22
CA TYR A 509 2.57 6.48 -20.36
C TYR A 509 3.37 6.05 -19.13
N THR A 510 4.25 6.89 -18.61
CA THR A 510 5.13 6.54 -17.46
C THR A 510 4.47 6.80 -16.12
N GLY A 511 3.46 7.68 -16.05
CA GLY A 511 2.88 8.13 -14.78
C GLY A 511 3.77 9.13 -14.02
N GLN A 512 4.87 9.60 -14.63
CA GLN A 512 5.78 10.56 -14.03
C GLN A 512 5.09 11.92 -13.84
N TYR A 513 5.14 12.44 -12.62
CA TYR A 513 4.70 13.77 -12.27
C TYR A 513 5.88 14.75 -12.35
N PHE A 514 5.77 15.76 -13.22
CA PHE A 514 6.83 16.76 -13.40
C PHE A 514 6.79 17.83 -12.30
N ASP A 515 7.97 18.38 -12.01
CA ASP A 515 8.16 19.47 -11.05
C ASP A 515 7.71 20.81 -11.67
N ILE A 516 6.39 21.01 -11.70
CA ILE A 516 5.72 22.19 -12.26
C ILE A 516 6.31 23.51 -11.75
N PRO A 517 6.45 23.75 -10.41
CA PRO A 517 6.94 25.04 -9.93
C PRO A 517 8.40 25.30 -10.36
N THR A 518 9.28 24.31 -10.26
CA THR A 518 10.69 24.49 -10.66
C THR A 518 10.83 24.75 -12.15
N ILE A 519 10.13 23.97 -13.00
CA ILE A 519 10.21 24.11 -14.45
C ILE A 519 9.59 25.44 -14.91
N THR A 520 8.46 25.84 -14.31
CA THR A 520 7.79 27.12 -14.60
C THR A 520 8.68 28.30 -14.25
N ALA A 521 9.24 28.33 -13.04
CA ALA A 521 10.16 29.39 -12.62
C ALA A 521 11.41 29.48 -13.51
N HIS A 522 11.95 28.33 -13.92
CA HIS A 522 13.11 28.30 -14.84
C HIS A 522 12.76 28.84 -16.22
N ALA A 523 11.61 28.46 -16.80
CA ALA A 523 11.13 28.99 -18.08
C ALA A 523 10.98 30.52 -18.03
N HIS A 524 10.37 31.05 -16.96
CA HIS A 524 10.21 32.48 -16.74
C HIS A 524 11.53 33.22 -16.60
N SER A 525 12.54 32.62 -15.95
CA SER A 525 13.89 33.20 -15.85
C SER A 525 14.54 33.46 -17.22
N LYS A 526 14.05 32.78 -18.27
CA LYS A 526 14.49 32.93 -19.66
C LYS A 526 13.53 33.76 -20.53
N GLY A 527 12.45 34.28 -19.93
CA GLY A 527 11.39 35.02 -20.61
C GLY A 527 10.54 34.15 -21.54
N ILE A 528 10.35 32.87 -21.21
CA ILE A 528 9.59 31.91 -22.03
C ILE A 528 8.24 31.65 -21.38
N ILE A 529 7.17 31.69 -22.17
CA ILE A 529 5.82 31.30 -21.74
C ILE A 529 5.74 29.78 -21.61
N ILE A 530 5.06 29.28 -20.58
CA ILE A 530 4.88 27.84 -20.35
C ILE A 530 3.42 27.47 -20.08
N GLY A 531 2.93 26.48 -20.83
CA GLY A 531 1.63 25.87 -20.66
C GLY A 531 1.72 24.43 -20.16
N TRP A 532 0.69 23.98 -19.45
CA TRP A 532 0.61 22.63 -18.91
C TRP A 532 -0.65 21.87 -19.36
N ASP A 533 -0.49 20.68 -19.94
CA ASP A 533 -1.59 19.71 -20.04
C ASP A 533 -1.75 18.99 -18.70
N CYS A 534 -2.86 19.23 -18.02
CA CYS A 534 -3.15 18.66 -16.70
C CYS A 534 -4.11 17.47 -16.75
N ALA A 535 -4.28 16.81 -17.90
CA ALA A 535 -5.28 15.75 -18.10
C ALA A 535 -5.13 14.57 -17.14
N HIS A 536 -3.89 14.19 -16.82
CA HIS A 536 -3.62 13.12 -15.85
C HIS A 536 -3.39 13.64 -14.42
N ALA A 537 -3.39 14.96 -14.20
CA ALA A 537 -3.09 15.58 -12.91
C ALA A 537 -4.34 16.06 -12.17
N VAL A 538 -5.28 16.72 -12.85
CA VAL A 538 -6.52 17.22 -12.22
C VAL A 538 -7.33 16.06 -11.65
N GLY A 539 -7.68 16.15 -10.37
CA GLY A 539 -8.39 15.10 -9.62
C GLY A 539 -7.52 13.93 -9.17
N ASN A 540 -6.19 13.99 -9.39
CA ASN A 540 -5.24 12.93 -9.05
C ASN A 540 -4.14 13.42 -8.09
N VAL A 541 -3.44 14.49 -8.47
CA VAL A 541 -2.44 15.15 -7.62
C VAL A 541 -2.91 16.55 -7.25
N GLU A 542 -2.39 17.06 -6.14
CA GLU A 542 -2.63 18.45 -5.78
C GLU A 542 -1.96 19.37 -6.80
N LEU A 543 -2.70 20.38 -7.26
CA LEU A 543 -2.21 21.43 -8.13
C LEU A 543 -2.37 22.77 -7.43
N LYS A 544 -1.42 23.67 -7.69
CA LYS A 544 -1.47 25.05 -7.23
C LYS A 544 -1.13 26.01 -8.37
N LEU A 545 -1.91 25.96 -9.43
CA LEU A 545 -1.58 26.64 -10.70
C LEU A 545 -1.34 28.16 -10.51
N HIS A 546 -2.11 28.81 -9.63
CA HIS A 546 -1.89 30.22 -9.30
C HIS A 546 -0.60 30.44 -8.51
N GLU A 547 -0.38 29.70 -7.41
CA GLU A 547 0.82 29.82 -6.55
C GLU A 547 2.11 29.51 -7.32
N TRP A 548 2.06 28.56 -8.26
CA TRP A 548 3.20 28.15 -9.08
C TRP A 548 3.44 29.05 -10.29
N ASP A 549 2.73 30.16 -10.39
CA ASP A 549 2.93 31.17 -11.42
C ASP A 549 2.68 30.66 -12.85
N VAL A 550 1.97 29.54 -13.04
CA VAL A 550 1.72 28.93 -14.36
C VAL A 550 1.08 29.95 -15.32
N ASP A 551 1.47 30.01 -16.61
CA ASP A 551 0.87 30.98 -17.53
C ASP A 551 -0.54 30.55 -17.98
N PHE A 552 -0.67 29.29 -18.39
CA PHE A 552 -1.93 28.65 -18.72
C PHE A 552 -1.89 27.14 -18.53
N ALA A 553 -3.05 26.51 -18.40
CA ALA A 553 -3.17 25.05 -18.41
C ALA A 553 -4.51 24.61 -19.02
N ALA A 554 -4.61 23.35 -19.42
CA ALA A 554 -5.87 22.73 -19.85
C ALA A 554 -5.98 21.30 -19.34
N TRP A 555 -7.19 20.79 -19.15
CA TRP A 555 -7.43 19.42 -18.69
C TRP A 555 -8.76 18.89 -19.23
N CYS A 556 -8.94 17.57 -19.14
CA CYS A 556 -10.22 16.92 -19.38
C CYS A 556 -10.91 16.55 -18.07
N ASN A 557 -12.24 16.49 -18.08
CA ASN A 557 -13.02 16.12 -16.88
C ASN A 557 -13.52 14.67 -16.89
N TYR A 558 -13.15 13.86 -17.89
CA TYR A 558 -13.64 12.49 -18.04
C TYR A 558 -12.74 11.40 -17.43
N LYS A 559 -11.51 11.75 -17.02
CA LYS A 559 -10.56 10.82 -16.37
C LYS A 559 -10.86 10.76 -14.86
N TYR A 560 -9.89 11.12 -14.01
CA TYR A 560 -10.05 11.13 -12.55
C TYR A 560 -11.21 11.98 -12.08
N MET A 561 -11.58 13.02 -12.83
CA MET A 561 -12.70 13.91 -12.54
C MET A 561 -14.09 13.29 -12.78
N ASN A 562 -14.21 12.05 -13.28
CA ASN A 562 -15.47 11.29 -13.31
C ASN A 562 -16.69 11.99 -13.97
N GLY A 563 -16.46 12.96 -14.86
CA GLY A 563 -17.52 13.75 -15.47
C GLY A 563 -18.32 13.02 -16.55
N GLY A 564 -17.84 11.87 -17.04
CA GLY A 564 -18.44 11.11 -18.13
C GLY A 564 -17.70 11.29 -19.47
N PRO A 565 -17.95 10.44 -20.47
CA PRO A 565 -17.14 10.38 -21.69
C PRO A 565 -17.27 11.66 -22.53
N GLY A 566 -16.14 12.32 -22.79
CA GLY A 566 -16.08 13.46 -23.71
C GLY A 566 -16.74 14.74 -23.23
N VAL A 567 -17.13 14.82 -21.95
CA VAL A 567 -17.73 16.03 -21.37
C VAL A 567 -16.78 17.22 -21.40
N MET A 568 -17.34 18.41 -21.17
CA MET A 568 -16.61 19.67 -21.20
C MET A 568 -15.32 19.63 -20.39
N ALA A 569 -14.26 20.12 -21.02
CA ALA A 569 -12.92 20.27 -20.46
C ALA A 569 -12.83 21.51 -19.56
N GLY A 570 -11.66 21.73 -18.99
CA GLY A 570 -11.32 22.98 -18.30
C GLY A 570 -10.06 23.61 -18.88
N LEU A 571 -9.96 24.92 -18.70
CA LEU A 571 -8.73 25.67 -18.91
C LEU A 571 -8.47 26.62 -17.74
N PHE A 572 -7.19 26.93 -17.57
CA PHE A 572 -6.67 27.90 -16.64
C PHE A 572 -5.90 28.98 -17.39
N VAL A 573 -6.12 30.24 -17.04
CA VAL A 573 -5.31 31.38 -17.48
C VAL A 573 -5.04 32.25 -16.27
N HIS A 574 -3.77 32.41 -15.93
CA HIS A 574 -3.37 33.20 -14.78
C HIS A 574 -3.84 34.65 -14.93
N GLU A 575 -4.27 35.26 -13.82
CA GLU A 575 -4.92 36.57 -13.84
C GLU A 575 -4.10 37.68 -14.54
N ARG A 576 -2.76 37.61 -14.49
CA ARG A 576 -1.86 38.54 -15.20
C ARG A 576 -2.04 38.54 -16.72
N HIS A 577 -2.50 37.42 -17.29
CA HIS A 577 -2.78 37.28 -18.72
C HIS A 577 -4.26 37.53 -19.05
N GLY A 578 -5.10 37.63 -18.02
CA GLY A 578 -6.55 37.82 -18.13
C GLY A 578 -7.01 39.27 -18.09
N ALA A 579 -6.14 40.23 -17.79
CA ALA A 579 -6.52 41.65 -17.66
C ALA A 579 -7.12 42.25 -18.94
N VAL A 580 -8.06 43.18 -18.75
CA VAL A 580 -8.65 44.02 -19.80
C VAL A 580 -8.53 45.47 -19.34
N GLU A 581 -7.66 46.23 -19.98
CA GLU A 581 -7.45 47.65 -19.69
C GLU A 581 -8.27 48.51 -20.64
N VAL A 582 -8.86 49.60 -20.13
CA VAL A 582 -9.61 50.56 -20.96
C VAL A 582 -8.83 51.87 -21.00
N ARG A 583 -8.48 52.32 -22.21
CA ARG A 583 -7.82 53.62 -22.43
C ARG A 583 -8.83 54.76 -22.45
N GLY A 584 -8.34 55.99 -22.33
CA GLY A 584 -9.16 57.21 -22.25
C GLY A 584 -10.02 57.51 -23.49
N ASP A 585 -9.76 56.87 -24.62
CA ASP A 585 -10.54 56.90 -25.86
C ASP A 585 -11.56 55.75 -25.97
N GLY A 586 -11.61 54.86 -24.98
CA GLY A 586 -12.47 53.68 -24.96
C GLY A 586 -11.87 52.42 -25.61
N GLU A 587 -10.62 52.48 -26.10
CA GLU A 587 -9.91 51.30 -26.62
C GLU A 587 -9.68 50.28 -25.48
N LYS A 588 -10.05 49.02 -25.74
CA LYS A 588 -9.87 47.91 -24.80
C LYS A 588 -8.61 47.13 -25.16
N ILE A 589 -7.67 47.03 -24.24
CA ILE A 589 -6.42 46.30 -24.41
C ILE A 589 -6.47 45.02 -23.61
N TYR A 590 -6.26 43.92 -24.29
CA TYR A 590 -6.32 42.59 -23.70
C TYR A 590 -5.45 41.65 -24.52
N ARG A 591 -5.03 40.54 -23.90
CA ARG A 591 -4.30 39.49 -24.62
C ARG A 591 -5.13 39.01 -25.82
N PRO A 592 -4.57 39.00 -27.05
CA PRO A 592 -5.26 38.51 -28.23
C PRO A 592 -5.74 37.08 -28.03
N ARG A 593 -6.99 36.82 -28.39
CA ARG A 593 -7.65 35.52 -28.23
C ARG A 593 -8.77 35.40 -29.25
N LEU A 594 -9.02 34.18 -29.73
CA LEU A 594 -10.17 33.93 -30.58
C LEU A 594 -11.44 34.22 -29.76
N SER A 595 -12.27 35.13 -30.27
CA SER A 595 -13.37 35.70 -29.51
C SER A 595 -14.68 35.11 -29.98
N GLY A 596 -15.57 34.77 -29.04
CA GLY A 596 -16.97 34.47 -29.31
C GLY A 596 -17.87 35.20 -28.34
N TRP A 597 -19.18 35.21 -28.61
CA TRP A 597 -20.14 36.03 -27.86
C TRP A 597 -20.19 35.69 -26.35
N TRP A 598 -19.80 34.46 -25.96
CA TRP A 598 -19.77 34.05 -24.55
C TRP A 598 -18.54 34.55 -23.79
N GLY A 599 -17.48 34.93 -24.49
CA GLY A 599 -16.33 35.64 -23.95
C GLY A 599 -16.60 37.14 -23.77
N SER A 600 -17.73 37.64 -24.26
CA SER A 600 -18.16 39.03 -24.07
C SER A 600 -18.86 39.23 -22.72
N ASP A 601 -18.79 40.45 -22.20
CA ASP A 601 -19.39 40.89 -20.94
C ASP A 601 -20.84 40.42 -20.79
N LYS A 602 -21.18 39.89 -19.61
CA LYS A 602 -22.50 39.30 -19.35
C LYS A 602 -23.61 40.35 -19.41
N GLY A 603 -23.35 41.57 -18.92
CA GLY A 603 -24.34 42.65 -18.88
C GLY A 603 -24.72 43.18 -20.26
N THR A 604 -23.82 43.08 -21.24
CA THR A 604 -24.01 43.64 -22.59
C THR A 604 -24.19 42.58 -23.69
N ARG A 605 -23.92 41.28 -23.46
CA ARG A 605 -23.92 40.28 -24.57
C ARG A 605 -25.24 40.14 -25.34
N PHE A 606 -26.37 40.39 -24.69
CA PHE A 606 -27.69 40.31 -25.33
C PHE A 606 -28.14 41.61 -26.00
N ILE A 607 -27.33 42.68 -25.92
CA ILE A 607 -27.56 43.90 -26.71
C ILE A 607 -27.31 43.61 -28.21
N MET A 608 -26.39 42.69 -28.53
CA MET A 608 -26.10 42.24 -29.89
C MET A 608 -25.74 43.39 -30.87
N ASP A 609 -25.06 44.43 -30.39
CA ASP A 609 -24.61 45.58 -31.18
C ASP A 609 -23.30 45.33 -31.96
N ASN A 610 -22.80 44.08 -31.92
CA ASN A 610 -21.51 43.65 -32.47
C ASN A 610 -20.29 44.40 -31.92
N ASN A 611 -20.39 45.00 -30.73
CA ASN A 611 -19.27 45.60 -30.02
C ASN A 611 -18.72 44.65 -28.95
N PHE A 612 -17.69 43.87 -29.30
CA PHE A 612 -17.12 42.90 -28.38
C PHE A 612 -16.53 43.57 -27.12
N THR A 613 -16.98 43.13 -25.96
CA THR A 613 -16.49 43.59 -24.66
C THR A 613 -15.88 42.41 -23.92
N PRO A 614 -14.56 42.14 -24.08
CA PRO A 614 -13.95 40.96 -23.50
C PRO A 614 -14.14 40.89 -21.99
N ARG A 615 -14.52 39.73 -21.48
CA ARG A 615 -14.47 39.45 -20.04
C ARG A 615 -13.01 39.34 -19.59
N PRO A 616 -12.67 39.89 -18.41
CA PRO A 616 -11.39 39.61 -17.78
C PRO A 616 -11.29 38.13 -17.36
N GLY A 617 -10.05 37.66 -17.20
CA GLY A 617 -9.73 36.30 -16.77
C GLY A 617 -9.94 35.23 -17.86
N ALA A 618 -10.00 33.98 -17.42
CA ALA A 618 -10.20 32.81 -18.28
C ALA A 618 -11.55 32.82 -18.99
N ALA A 619 -12.58 33.42 -18.39
CA ALA A 619 -13.89 33.52 -19.01
C ALA A 619 -13.91 34.31 -20.33
N GLY A 620 -12.94 35.21 -20.55
CA GLY A 620 -12.77 35.91 -21.82
C GLY A 620 -12.37 35.00 -22.99
N PHE A 621 -11.90 33.78 -22.71
CA PHE A 621 -11.54 32.78 -23.73
C PHE A 621 -12.73 31.93 -24.19
N GLN A 622 -13.89 32.02 -23.52
CA GLN A 622 -15.08 31.28 -23.93
C GLN A 622 -15.59 31.77 -25.30
N LEU A 623 -16.01 30.82 -26.14
CA LEU A 623 -16.47 31.13 -27.50
C LEU A 623 -18.00 31.12 -27.58
N SER A 624 -18.60 29.99 -27.25
CA SER A 624 -20.01 29.69 -27.49
C SER A 624 -20.79 29.55 -26.18
N ASN A 625 -22.12 29.52 -26.30
CA ASN A 625 -22.94 29.08 -25.17
C ASN A 625 -22.51 27.67 -24.75
N PRO A 626 -22.41 27.38 -23.45
CA PRO A 626 -21.89 26.10 -23.00
C PRO A 626 -22.92 24.98 -23.14
N SER A 627 -22.43 23.76 -23.29
CA SER A 627 -23.24 22.54 -23.20
C SER A 627 -23.69 22.35 -21.75
N VAL A 628 -24.91 22.80 -21.44
CA VAL A 628 -25.49 22.69 -20.09
C VAL A 628 -25.54 21.23 -19.63
N LEU A 629 -25.81 20.31 -20.56
CA LEU A 629 -25.84 18.87 -20.27
C LEU A 629 -24.47 18.36 -19.79
N ASP A 630 -23.39 18.71 -20.48
CA ASP A 630 -22.04 18.31 -20.10
C ASP A 630 -21.63 18.94 -18.77
N ILE A 631 -21.95 20.22 -18.56
CA ILE A 631 -21.66 20.89 -17.30
C ILE A 631 -22.42 20.25 -16.14
N CYS A 632 -23.68 19.85 -16.33
CA CYS A 632 -24.43 19.12 -15.31
C CYS A 632 -23.73 17.83 -14.88
N ALA A 633 -23.13 17.11 -15.82
CA ALA A 633 -22.37 15.89 -15.53
C ALA A 633 -21.05 16.19 -14.81
N VAL A 634 -20.32 17.23 -15.21
CA VAL A 634 -19.09 17.70 -14.54
C VAL A 634 -19.38 18.18 -13.12
N VAL A 635 -20.42 19.00 -12.92
CA VAL A 635 -20.83 19.51 -11.61
C VAL A 635 -21.22 18.39 -10.65
N ALA A 636 -21.95 17.38 -11.13
CA ALA A 636 -22.33 16.23 -10.31
C ALA A 636 -21.13 15.49 -9.69
N SER A 637 -19.99 15.48 -10.40
CA SER A 637 -18.73 14.93 -9.88
C SER A 637 -17.98 15.93 -8.99
N LEU A 638 -17.93 17.21 -9.38
CA LEU A 638 -17.21 18.25 -8.62
C LEU A 638 -17.76 18.44 -7.19
N GLU A 639 -19.04 18.21 -6.96
CA GLU A 639 -19.63 18.18 -5.61
C GLU A 639 -18.99 17.08 -4.74
N ILE A 640 -18.68 15.92 -5.32
CA ILE A 640 -17.98 14.83 -4.62
C ILE A 640 -16.55 15.25 -4.29
N PHE A 641 -15.84 15.87 -5.24
CA PHE A 641 -14.49 16.42 -5.00
C PHE A 641 -14.48 17.51 -3.93
N THR A 642 -15.53 18.33 -3.88
CA THR A 642 -15.68 19.37 -2.84
C THR A 642 -15.85 18.74 -1.46
N ALA A 643 -16.63 17.66 -1.36
CA ALA A 643 -16.81 16.93 -0.10
C ALA A 643 -15.57 16.13 0.33
N ALA A 644 -14.86 15.51 -0.61
CA ALA A 644 -13.68 14.68 -0.32
C ALA A 644 -12.40 15.51 -0.09
N THR A 645 -12.26 16.63 -0.80
CA THR A 645 -11.06 17.50 -0.88
C THR A 645 -9.83 16.84 -1.53
N MET A 646 -9.09 17.62 -2.32
CA MET A 646 -7.86 17.13 -2.98
C MET A 646 -6.77 16.63 -2.02
N PRO A 647 -6.49 17.30 -0.87
CA PRO A 647 -5.48 16.82 0.07
C PRO A 647 -5.78 15.41 0.63
N ALA A 648 -7.01 15.15 1.06
CA ALA A 648 -7.38 13.83 1.59
C ALA A 648 -7.34 12.75 0.49
N LEU A 649 -7.77 13.08 -0.73
CA LEU A 649 -7.66 12.18 -1.88
C LEU A 649 -6.21 11.86 -2.20
N ARG A 650 -5.32 12.85 -2.18
CA ARG A 650 -3.89 12.66 -2.43
C ARG A 650 -3.23 11.80 -1.36
N GLU A 651 -3.56 12.02 -0.09
CA GLU A 651 -3.08 11.21 1.04
C GLU A 651 -3.43 9.72 0.84
N LYS A 652 -4.71 9.41 0.58
CA LYS A 652 -5.14 8.03 0.30
C LYS A 652 -4.49 7.46 -0.95
N SER A 653 -4.37 8.24 -2.03
CA SER A 653 -3.73 7.80 -3.28
C SER A 653 -2.27 7.38 -3.05
N ILE A 654 -1.52 8.13 -2.25
CA ILE A 654 -0.13 7.78 -1.91
C ILE A 654 -0.08 6.41 -1.22
N GLN A 655 -0.96 6.17 -0.25
CA GLN A 655 -1.04 4.90 0.48
C GLN A 655 -1.45 3.73 -0.43
N LEU A 656 -2.51 3.88 -1.23
CA LEU A 656 -2.96 2.85 -2.17
C LEU A 656 -1.87 2.45 -3.17
N THR A 657 -1.21 3.44 -3.79
CA THR A 657 -0.19 3.16 -4.79
C THR A 657 1.11 2.64 -4.15
N ALA A 658 1.48 3.10 -2.95
CA ALA A 658 2.61 2.54 -2.21
C ALA A 658 2.35 1.08 -1.79
N TYR A 659 1.13 0.76 -1.34
CA TYR A 659 0.73 -0.62 -1.05
C TYR A 659 0.78 -1.49 -2.30
N MET A 660 0.32 -0.98 -3.45
CA MET A 660 0.41 -1.68 -4.73
C MET A 660 1.86 -1.95 -5.16
N GLU A 661 2.72 -0.92 -5.12
CA GLU A 661 4.15 -1.04 -5.42
C GLU A 661 4.82 -2.05 -4.49
N HIS A 662 4.53 -1.98 -3.19
CA HIS A 662 5.03 -2.91 -2.19
C HIS A 662 4.63 -4.34 -2.54
N LEU A 663 3.34 -4.63 -2.71
CA LEU A 663 2.86 -5.98 -3.05
C LEU A 663 3.47 -6.49 -4.36
N LEU A 664 3.56 -5.65 -5.41
CA LEU A 664 4.17 -6.02 -6.69
C LEU A 664 5.64 -6.41 -6.54
N LEU A 665 6.39 -5.75 -5.64
CA LEU A 665 7.82 -6.00 -5.43
C LEU A 665 8.10 -7.12 -4.43
N THR A 666 7.20 -7.38 -3.49
CA THR A 666 7.44 -8.28 -2.36
C THR A 666 6.73 -9.63 -2.48
N SER A 667 5.53 -9.68 -3.06
CA SER A 667 4.73 -10.92 -3.12
C SER A 667 5.45 -12.08 -3.80
N PRO A 668 5.26 -13.33 -3.33
CA PRO A 668 5.91 -14.53 -3.87
C PRO A 668 5.75 -14.66 -5.39
N TYR A 669 6.84 -15.02 -6.09
CA TYR A 669 6.82 -15.22 -7.55
C TYR A 669 7.76 -16.35 -8.03
N PRO A 670 7.29 -17.27 -8.89
CA PRO A 670 5.90 -17.45 -9.30
C PRO A 670 5.04 -17.89 -8.10
N PRO A 671 3.73 -17.56 -8.05
CA PRO A 671 2.88 -18.07 -6.97
C PRO A 671 2.95 -19.59 -6.96
N SER A 672 3.39 -20.15 -5.83
CA SER A 672 3.60 -21.59 -5.65
C SER A 672 2.27 -22.31 -5.90
N ALA A 673 2.28 -23.33 -6.75
CA ALA A 673 1.22 -24.34 -6.64
C ALA A 673 1.34 -25.00 -5.26
N PRO A 674 0.23 -25.44 -4.62
CA PRO A 674 0.31 -26.21 -3.39
C PRO A 674 1.27 -27.38 -3.59
N SER A 675 2.42 -27.32 -2.93
CA SER A 675 3.48 -28.31 -3.07
C SER A 675 3.09 -29.58 -2.33
N THR A 676 2.91 -30.68 -3.06
CA THR A 676 2.84 -32.05 -2.53
C THR A 676 4.18 -32.78 -2.67
N SER A 677 5.31 -32.07 -2.85
CA SER A 677 6.60 -32.66 -3.21
C SER A 677 7.68 -32.45 -2.14
N THR A 678 8.15 -33.57 -1.58
CA THR A 678 9.21 -33.71 -0.57
C THR A 678 10.61 -33.78 -1.20
N SER A 679 11.01 -32.79 -2.00
CA SER A 679 12.38 -32.70 -2.53
C SER A 679 13.18 -31.56 -1.90
N PRO A 680 14.50 -31.73 -1.64
CA PRO A 680 15.30 -30.72 -0.95
C PRO A 680 15.41 -29.43 -1.77
N ALA A 681 15.13 -28.30 -1.13
CA ALA A 681 15.23 -26.97 -1.70
C ALA A 681 16.69 -26.68 -2.10
N GLN A 682 16.92 -26.51 -3.40
CA GLN A 682 18.05 -25.72 -3.86
C GLN A 682 17.78 -24.27 -3.46
N THR A 683 18.79 -23.58 -2.93
CA THR A 683 18.78 -22.14 -2.70
C THR A 683 18.61 -21.41 -4.03
N HIS A 684 17.37 -21.28 -4.49
CA HIS A 684 17.07 -20.57 -5.72
C HIS A 684 17.15 -19.07 -5.44
N ALA A 685 18.05 -18.38 -6.15
CA ALA A 685 17.98 -16.93 -6.27
C ALA A 685 16.54 -16.52 -6.64
N PRO A 686 16.02 -15.40 -6.12
CA PRO A 686 14.65 -14.98 -6.41
C PRO A 686 14.43 -14.96 -7.92
N THR A 687 13.39 -15.67 -8.37
CA THR A 687 13.05 -15.72 -9.79
C THR A 687 12.84 -14.28 -10.28
N PRO A 688 13.55 -13.84 -11.34
CA PRO A 688 13.37 -12.48 -11.86
C PRO A 688 11.90 -12.23 -12.17
N ARG A 689 11.38 -11.09 -11.72
CA ARG A 689 9.99 -10.71 -12.01
C ARG A 689 9.84 -10.52 -13.53
N PRO A 690 8.72 -10.96 -14.12
CA PRO A 690 8.45 -10.88 -15.55
C PRO A 690 8.05 -9.48 -16.03
N PHE A 691 8.20 -8.48 -15.15
CA PHE A 691 7.84 -7.11 -15.39
C PHE A 691 8.79 -6.16 -14.67
N THR A 692 8.81 -4.90 -15.12
CA THR A 692 9.46 -3.79 -14.44
C THR A 692 8.46 -2.65 -14.23
N ILE A 693 8.62 -1.89 -13.16
CA ILE A 693 7.81 -0.69 -12.91
C ILE A 693 8.51 0.49 -13.60
N ILE A 694 7.87 1.08 -14.61
CA ILE A 694 8.38 2.27 -15.31
C ILE A 694 8.18 3.52 -14.44
N SER A 695 7.04 3.59 -13.75
CA SER A 695 6.68 4.76 -12.95
C SER A 695 7.73 5.05 -11.88
N PRO A 696 8.05 6.33 -11.61
CA PRO A 696 9.01 6.68 -10.58
C PRO A 696 8.63 6.10 -9.21
N SER A 697 9.60 5.51 -8.51
CA SER A 697 9.37 4.97 -7.16
C SER A 697 9.02 6.05 -6.12
N PRO A 698 9.68 7.24 -6.09
CA PRO A 698 9.34 8.28 -5.12
C PRO A 698 7.86 8.70 -5.23
N PRO A 699 7.06 8.61 -4.15
CA PRO A 699 5.63 8.94 -4.22
C PRO A 699 5.34 10.38 -4.68
N SER A 700 6.26 11.32 -4.39
CA SER A 700 6.17 12.71 -4.85
C SER A 700 6.35 12.89 -6.36
N ALA A 701 6.94 11.92 -7.06
CA ALA A 701 7.23 11.97 -8.49
C ALA A 701 6.20 11.19 -9.34
N ARG A 702 5.07 10.76 -8.75
CA ARG A 702 3.99 10.05 -9.46
C ARG A 702 2.59 10.35 -8.91
N GLY A 703 1.59 10.12 -9.75
CA GLY A 703 0.18 10.07 -9.35
C GLY A 703 -0.26 8.68 -8.86
N ALA A 704 -1.56 8.40 -8.99
CA ALA A 704 -2.17 7.11 -8.65
C ALA A 704 -1.76 5.92 -9.56
N GLN A 705 -1.20 6.22 -10.74
CA GLN A 705 -0.86 5.23 -11.75
C GLN A 705 0.51 4.57 -11.49
N LEU A 706 0.59 3.25 -11.70
CA LEU A 706 1.81 2.53 -12.00
C LEU A 706 1.75 1.95 -13.41
N SER A 707 2.85 2.08 -14.15
CA SER A 707 3.03 1.51 -15.48
C SER A 707 3.97 0.32 -15.41
N LEU A 708 3.45 -0.87 -15.71
CA LEU A 708 4.13 -2.14 -15.62
C LEU A 708 4.53 -2.60 -17.02
N LEU A 709 5.84 -2.67 -17.28
CA LEU A 709 6.41 -3.16 -18.54
C LEU A 709 6.63 -4.67 -18.43
N LEU A 710 5.86 -5.44 -19.18
CA LEU A 710 6.00 -6.89 -19.26
C LEU A 710 6.97 -7.30 -20.37
N ALA A 711 7.50 -8.53 -20.27
CA ALA A 711 8.07 -9.19 -21.43
C ALA A 711 7.01 -9.31 -22.55
N PRO A 712 7.34 -8.97 -23.82
CA PRO A 712 6.35 -8.86 -24.90
C PRO A 712 5.45 -10.10 -25.08
N GLU A 713 6.01 -11.30 -24.90
CA GLU A 713 5.31 -12.57 -25.04
C GLU A 713 4.26 -12.85 -23.96
N LEU A 714 4.33 -12.15 -22.82
CA LEU A 714 3.41 -12.34 -21.71
C LEU A 714 2.16 -11.46 -21.83
N PHE A 715 2.28 -10.34 -22.53
CA PHE A 715 1.32 -9.25 -22.46
C PHE A 715 -0.13 -9.69 -22.80
N ASP A 716 -0.34 -10.31 -23.97
CA ASP A 716 -1.69 -10.69 -24.41
C ASP A 716 -2.35 -11.70 -23.47
N GLY A 717 -1.60 -12.70 -23.01
CA GLY A 717 -2.11 -13.72 -22.08
C GLY A 717 -2.43 -13.14 -20.70
N VAL A 718 -1.55 -12.28 -20.16
CA VAL A 718 -1.78 -11.62 -18.87
C VAL A 718 -2.99 -10.69 -18.94
N PHE A 719 -3.09 -9.88 -19.99
CA PHE A 719 -4.20 -8.96 -20.17
C PHE A 719 -5.54 -9.70 -20.32
N ALA A 720 -5.58 -10.78 -21.11
CA ALA A 720 -6.76 -11.62 -21.24
C ALA A 720 -7.21 -12.22 -19.89
N ARG A 721 -6.26 -12.68 -19.07
CA ARG A 721 -6.56 -13.25 -17.75
C ARG A 721 -7.08 -12.19 -16.76
N LEU A 722 -6.53 -10.98 -16.78
CA LEU A 722 -7.06 -9.86 -15.99
C LEU A 722 -8.51 -9.55 -16.36
N GLN A 723 -8.83 -9.50 -17.66
CA GLN A 723 -10.20 -9.29 -18.13
C GLN A 723 -11.14 -10.42 -17.71
N GLU A 724 -10.70 -11.68 -17.84
CA GLU A 724 -11.46 -12.84 -17.40
C GLU A 724 -11.75 -12.79 -15.90
N GLU A 725 -10.83 -12.27 -15.09
CA GLU A 725 -11.02 -12.10 -13.65
C GLU A 725 -11.81 -10.84 -13.26
N GLY A 726 -12.21 -10.02 -14.22
CA GLY A 726 -12.94 -8.77 -13.98
C GLY A 726 -12.05 -7.66 -13.43
N VAL A 727 -10.75 -7.69 -13.72
CA VAL A 727 -9.79 -6.65 -13.37
C VAL A 727 -9.61 -5.73 -14.59
N VAL A 728 -10.11 -4.49 -14.47
CA VAL A 728 -10.11 -3.51 -15.55
C VAL A 728 -8.92 -2.57 -15.40
N VAL A 729 -7.98 -2.66 -16.33
CA VAL A 729 -6.77 -1.83 -16.42
C VAL A 729 -6.64 -1.24 -17.81
N ASP A 730 -5.75 -0.28 -18.00
CA ASP A 730 -5.46 0.29 -19.31
C ASP A 730 -4.25 -0.39 -19.97
N GLU A 731 -4.32 -0.66 -21.28
CA GLU A 731 -3.22 -1.23 -22.05
C GLU A 731 -2.46 -0.20 -22.90
N ARG A 732 -1.16 -0.38 -23.02
CA ARG A 732 -0.30 0.33 -23.96
C ARG A 732 0.59 -0.68 -24.69
N LYS A 733 0.15 -1.03 -25.90
CA LYS A 733 0.86 -1.96 -26.77
C LYS A 733 2.29 -1.44 -27.06
N PRO A 734 3.27 -2.35 -27.21
CA PRO A 734 3.09 -3.80 -27.25
C PRO A 734 3.01 -4.51 -25.90
N ASN A 735 3.43 -3.90 -24.78
CA ASN A 735 3.72 -4.67 -23.57
C ASN A 735 3.61 -3.90 -22.24
N VAL A 736 2.85 -2.82 -22.16
CA VAL A 736 2.63 -2.08 -20.91
C VAL A 736 1.20 -2.18 -20.43
N ILE A 737 1.05 -2.45 -19.13
CA ILE A 737 -0.22 -2.33 -18.41
C ILE A 737 -0.12 -1.12 -17.48
N ARG A 738 -1.06 -0.18 -17.59
CA ARG A 738 -1.21 0.95 -16.69
C ARG A 738 -2.35 0.65 -15.71
N VAL A 739 -2.01 0.61 -14.43
CA VAL A 739 -2.93 0.35 -13.33
C VAL A 739 -3.03 1.62 -12.47
N ALA A 740 -4.24 2.11 -12.23
CA ALA A 740 -4.45 3.36 -11.49
C ALA A 740 -5.58 3.22 -10.46
N ALA A 741 -5.20 3.10 -9.19
CA ALA A 741 -6.13 3.04 -8.06
C ALA A 741 -6.60 4.46 -7.68
N ALA A 742 -7.80 4.84 -8.11
CA ALA A 742 -8.38 6.15 -7.82
C ALA A 742 -8.99 6.17 -6.39
N PRO A 743 -8.57 7.12 -5.52
CA PRO A 743 -8.90 7.10 -4.09
C PRO A 743 -10.40 7.26 -3.77
N LEU A 744 -11.20 7.85 -4.67
CA LEU A 744 -12.64 8.03 -4.46
C LEU A 744 -13.43 6.73 -4.38
N TYR A 745 -12.98 5.70 -5.10
CA TYR A 745 -13.76 4.49 -5.23
C TYR A 745 -12.93 3.21 -5.24
N ASN A 746 -11.59 3.25 -5.24
CA ASN A 746 -10.77 2.07 -5.04
C ASN A 746 -10.40 1.86 -3.57
N SER A 747 -10.22 0.59 -3.23
CA SER A 747 -9.92 0.11 -1.88
C SER A 747 -8.56 -0.61 -1.86
N PHE A 748 -7.99 -0.84 -0.68
CA PHE A 748 -6.78 -1.63 -0.51
C PHE A 748 -7.03 -3.10 -0.92
N VAL A 749 -8.25 -3.63 -0.69
CA VAL A 749 -8.65 -4.95 -1.21
C VAL A 749 -8.64 -5.00 -2.73
N ASP A 750 -9.09 -3.95 -3.45
CA ASP A 750 -8.97 -3.90 -4.92
C ASP A 750 -7.51 -4.03 -5.37
N VAL A 751 -6.59 -3.36 -4.67
CA VAL A 751 -5.15 -3.43 -4.93
C VAL A 751 -4.61 -4.84 -4.69
N TRP A 752 -4.95 -5.46 -3.56
CA TRP A 752 -4.55 -6.83 -3.23
C TRP A 752 -5.05 -7.82 -4.29
N VAL A 753 -6.33 -7.73 -4.69
CA VAL A 753 -6.93 -8.56 -5.75
C VAL A 753 -6.16 -8.40 -7.06
N PHE A 754 -5.89 -7.16 -7.49
CA PHE A 754 -5.12 -6.90 -8.70
C PHE A 754 -3.75 -7.57 -8.67
N VAL A 755 -2.96 -7.38 -7.62
CA VAL A 755 -1.59 -7.92 -7.56
C VAL A 755 -1.61 -9.45 -7.58
N ARG A 756 -2.53 -10.07 -6.82
CA ARG A 756 -2.68 -11.53 -6.84
C ARG A 756 -3.03 -12.07 -8.23
N VAL A 757 -4.01 -11.47 -8.90
CA VAL A 757 -4.44 -11.90 -10.24
C VAL A 757 -3.33 -11.64 -11.26
N PHE A 758 -2.68 -10.49 -11.21
CA PHE A 758 -1.60 -10.11 -12.11
C PHE A 758 -0.40 -11.07 -12.03
N LEU A 759 0.11 -11.31 -10.82
CA LEU A 759 1.24 -12.24 -10.63
C LEU A 759 0.86 -13.69 -10.95
N GLY A 760 -0.37 -14.09 -10.63
CA GLY A 760 -0.95 -15.38 -11.03
C GLY A 760 -0.95 -15.56 -12.55
N ALA A 761 -1.49 -14.59 -13.28
CA ALA A 761 -1.53 -14.57 -14.73
C ALA A 761 -0.14 -14.62 -15.35
N CYS A 762 0.82 -13.84 -14.84
CA CYS A 762 2.20 -13.89 -15.30
C CYS A 762 2.80 -15.29 -15.15
N GLY A 763 2.59 -15.96 -14.00
CA GLY A 763 3.08 -17.31 -13.76
C GLY A 763 2.39 -18.37 -14.63
N GLU A 764 1.08 -18.24 -14.85
CA GLU A 764 0.30 -19.14 -15.74
C GLU A 764 0.78 -19.06 -17.19
N VAL A 765 0.98 -17.85 -17.72
CA VAL A 765 1.45 -17.64 -19.10
C VAL A 765 2.88 -18.13 -19.26
N GLN A 766 3.78 -17.84 -18.31
CA GLN A 766 5.16 -18.35 -18.33
C GLN A 766 5.25 -19.89 -18.32
N ARG A 767 4.32 -20.56 -17.64
CA ARG A 767 4.25 -22.04 -17.62
C ARG A 767 3.57 -22.63 -18.86
N GLY A 768 3.06 -21.81 -19.78
CA GLY A 768 2.33 -22.25 -20.97
C GLY A 768 0.93 -22.82 -20.68
N VAL A 769 0.34 -22.50 -19.52
CA VAL A 769 -1.00 -22.98 -19.12
C VAL A 769 -2.10 -22.24 -19.89
N VAL A 770 -1.83 -20.99 -20.30
CA VAL A 770 -2.73 -20.18 -21.13
C VAL A 770 -2.16 -20.14 -22.54
N GLY A 771 -2.72 -20.93 -23.45
CA GLY A 771 -2.39 -20.88 -24.87
C GLY A 771 -2.84 -19.56 -25.47
N GLY A 772 -1.94 -18.89 -26.21
CA GLY A 772 -2.22 -17.62 -26.90
C GLY A 772 -3.41 -17.73 -27.84
N GLY A 773 -4.60 -17.41 -27.33
CA GLY A 773 -5.79 -17.19 -28.13
C GLY A 773 -5.67 -15.85 -28.81
N THR A 774 -5.23 -15.85 -30.08
CA THR A 774 -5.36 -14.70 -30.97
C THR A 774 -6.84 -14.37 -31.13
N VAL A 775 -7.36 -13.46 -30.31
CA VAL A 775 -8.63 -12.80 -30.59
C VAL A 775 -8.35 -11.78 -31.69
N GLY A 776 -8.49 -12.23 -32.94
CA GLY A 776 -8.63 -11.33 -34.08
C GLY A 776 -9.83 -10.43 -33.86
N ARG A 777 -9.60 -9.13 -33.65
CA ARG A 777 -10.61 -8.11 -33.87
C ARG A 777 -10.52 -7.70 -35.33
N GLU A 778 -11.45 -8.20 -36.14
CA GLU A 778 -11.77 -7.63 -37.44
C GLU A 778 -12.42 -6.26 -37.25
N GLY A 779 -12.00 -5.28 -38.06
CA GLY A 779 -12.78 -4.09 -38.45
C GLY A 779 -12.70 -2.89 -37.52
#